data_AF-A0ABD1J1M5-F1
#
_entry.id   AF-A0ABD1J1M5-F1
#
_cell.length_a   1.000
_cell.length_b   1.000
_cell.length_c   1.000
_cell.angle_alpha   90.00
_cell.angle_beta   90.00
_cell.angle_gamma   90.00
#
_symmetry.space_group_name_H-M   'P 1'
#
loop_
_entity.id
_entity.type
_entity.pdbx_description
1 polymer ?
#
loop_
_entity_poly.entity_id
_entity_poly.type
_entity_poly.pdbx_seq_one_letter_code
_entity_poly.pdbx_strand_id
1 'polypeptide(L)'
;MCKGDTTWLEGDCEEIETPECPAGFIRPPLIIMSLDGFRASFLKKGKAVIPNIEKLRTCGTHAPHMRPMYPAKTFPNLYSLATGLYPESHGIVCNTMHDPVFDANFNLKGREKLNHRWWGGQPIWITSVNQGVKAGTFFWPWVIPLERRILTILHWLHLPEEERPYVYAVHSEQPDTFGHRLGPLSNELDNPLREIDNIIGQLMNGLKQMNLHRCVNFMLLGDHGMEEAHCDRTEYLSTYPINIDDFHMIPRSSGRLRPKNLTAPYDPKEVVANLTCKMPNQHFKPYLKQHLPKRLHYANNRRIEDVHLLVERKWHIGSKPPETKRSCGFFGDHGYDNKINSMQTIFMGYGPSFKFKTKVPAFENIELYNVMCDLLGLTPAPNNGTHGSLNAILRNPPYTPAMPEEVAAPTPLDPASAAVYDLGCSCDDENKVEENNQRFSPAVDDSGHLPYGRPAALFQTKYFLLYHGDFVSGYSEELAMPLWTSFSVPRQTDGTPLPLPASDCVRADVRIPQANSQACSSYTQQSELSYGFLFPPELAATPEAKYDASLITNTVPMYTAFKKIWSYFQDTLLKRYTEELNSINVISGPIFDYNYDGLRDTVEKIKEFAGNTAPVPTHYYAIITSCSEANQTADACEAPLNVLSFILPHRPDNHESCNSAEEESRWVEEVLKMHTARVRDVEILTGLDFYRSTTSLEYTDMLTLKTYLHTFEGEI
;
A
#
# COMPACT_ATOMS: atom_id res chain seq x y z
N MET A 1 25.07 -14.98 37.45
CA MET A 1 26.08 -14.29 38.30
C MET A 1 26.19 -14.92 39.70
N CYS A 2 25.17 -14.87 40.56
CA CYS A 2 25.27 -15.38 41.93
C CYS A 2 24.96 -16.88 42.10
N LYS A 3 24.20 -17.48 41.16
CA LYS A 3 23.73 -18.88 41.24
C LYS A 3 24.39 -19.83 40.24
N GLY A 4 25.31 -19.35 39.40
CA GLY A 4 25.91 -20.15 38.33
C GLY A 4 25.02 -20.37 37.09
N ASP A 5 23.79 -19.84 37.07
CA ASP A 5 22.90 -19.95 35.91
C ASP A 5 23.49 -19.23 34.68
N THR A 6 23.36 -19.87 33.51
CA THR A 6 23.69 -19.28 32.22
C THR A 6 22.69 -18.18 31.86
N THR A 7 23.16 -17.17 31.14
CA THR A 7 22.28 -16.13 30.59
C THR A 7 21.32 -16.73 29.55
N TRP A 8 20.26 -16.00 29.20
CA TRP A 8 19.42 -16.36 28.07
C TRP A 8 20.24 -16.40 26.79
N LEU A 9 21.13 -15.43 26.57
CA LEU A 9 21.97 -15.34 25.37
C LEU A 9 22.84 -16.59 25.15
N GLU A 10 23.46 -17.11 26.21
CA GLU A 10 24.35 -18.29 26.17
C GLU A 10 23.63 -19.63 25.94
N GLY A 11 22.31 -19.71 26.14
CA GLY A 11 21.55 -20.95 25.87
C GLY A 11 21.44 -21.29 24.38
N ASP A 12 21.04 -22.50 24.04
CA ASP A 12 20.76 -22.85 22.65
C ASP A 12 19.41 -22.30 22.17
N CYS A 13 19.22 -22.18 20.85
CA CYS A 13 17.88 -21.98 20.30
C CYS A 13 17.12 -23.31 20.39
N GLU A 14 16.19 -23.41 21.33
CA GLU A 14 15.31 -24.56 21.48
C GLU A 14 13.91 -24.23 20.93
N GLU A 15 13.29 -25.23 20.32
CA GLU A 15 11.90 -25.10 19.87
C GLU A 15 10.95 -25.09 21.09
N ILE A 16 9.95 -24.21 21.03
CA ILE A 16 8.88 -24.11 22.02
C ILE A 16 7.61 -24.65 21.35
N GLU A 17 7.33 -25.94 21.56
CA GLU A 17 6.16 -26.60 20.95
C GLU A 17 4.85 -26.20 21.65
N THR A 18 4.90 -26.07 22.97
CA THR A 18 3.77 -25.65 23.81
C THR A 18 4.21 -24.59 24.83
N PRO A 19 3.34 -23.68 25.26
CA PRO A 19 3.68 -22.68 26.26
C PRO A 19 4.07 -23.30 27.61
N GLU A 20 5.28 -23.01 28.08
CA GLU A 20 5.77 -23.44 29.39
C GLU A 20 5.53 -22.35 30.43
N CYS A 21 4.27 -22.17 30.82
CA CYS A 21 3.84 -21.12 31.72
C CYS A 21 3.75 -21.59 33.20
N PRO A 22 4.23 -20.80 34.17
CA PRO A 22 4.01 -21.07 35.60
C PRO A 22 2.52 -21.08 35.97
N ALA A 23 2.20 -21.65 37.14
CA ALA A 23 0.83 -21.66 37.65
C ALA A 23 0.21 -20.25 37.75
N GLY A 24 -1.07 -20.15 37.39
CA GLY A 24 -1.85 -18.91 37.37
C GLY A 24 -1.81 -18.16 36.03
N PHE A 25 -0.98 -18.55 35.06
CA PHE A 25 -1.05 -18.02 33.70
C PHE A 25 -2.07 -18.82 32.88
N ILE A 26 -3.23 -18.21 32.59
CA ILE A 26 -4.30 -18.86 31.81
C ILE A 26 -4.07 -18.77 30.29
N ARG A 27 -3.10 -17.97 29.85
CA ARG A 27 -2.65 -17.85 28.45
C ARG A 27 -1.23 -17.27 28.38
N PRO A 28 -0.51 -17.42 27.26
CA PRO A 28 0.74 -16.72 27.00
C PRO A 28 0.56 -15.19 27.06
N PRO A 29 1.31 -14.45 27.87
CA PRO A 29 1.34 -13.00 27.79
C PRO A 29 2.03 -12.52 26.50
N LEU A 30 1.61 -11.36 26.00
CA LEU A 30 2.24 -10.66 24.88
C LEU A 30 3.01 -9.44 25.39
N ILE A 31 4.32 -9.37 25.09
CA ILE A 31 5.13 -8.17 25.29
C ILE A 31 5.46 -7.57 23.92
N ILE A 32 5.09 -6.31 23.73
CA ILE A 32 5.39 -5.51 22.55
C ILE A 32 6.47 -4.51 22.92
N MET A 33 7.64 -4.61 22.32
CA MET A 33 8.73 -3.65 22.48
C MET A 33 9.00 -2.92 21.18
N SER A 34 8.76 -1.62 21.19
CA SER A 34 9.03 -0.72 20.07
C SER A 34 10.37 0.00 20.26
N LEU A 35 11.24 -0.09 19.25
CA LEU A 35 12.48 0.67 19.14
C LEU A 35 12.31 1.79 18.11
N ASP A 36 12.20 3.04 18.57
CA ASP A 36 11.99 4.20 17.72
C ASP A 36 13.14 4.35 16.70
N GLY A 37 12.83 4.56 15.43
CA GLY A 37 13.81 4.83 14.38
C GLY A 37 14.79 3.68 14.11
N PHE A 38 14.46 2.44 14.51
CA PHE A 38 15.28 1.28 14.23
C PHE A 38 15.17 0.89 12.75
N ARG A 39 16.06 1.43 11.92
CA ARG A 39 16.19 1.09 10.50
C ARG A 39 16.55 -0.38 10.32
N ALA A 40 15.87 -1.06 9.38
CA ALA A 40 16.07 -2.49 9.10
C ALA A 40 17.55 -2.88 8.85
N SER A 41 18.30 -2.03 8.14
CA SER A 41 19.72 -2.29 7.83
C SER A 41 20.63 -2.29 9.07
N PHE A 42 20.21 -1.79 10.23
CA PHE A 42 20.99 -1.90 11.47
C PHE A 42 21.18 -3.36 11.90
N LEU A 43 20.29 -4.27 11.46
CA LEU A 43 20.46 -5.71 11.68
C LEU A 43 21.73 -6.27 11.04
N LYS A 44 22.28 -5.63 10.00
CA LYS A 44 23.53 -6.04 9.36
C LYS A 44 24.75 -5.93 10.28
N LYS A 45 24.66 -5.16 11.38
CA LYS A 45 25.72 -5.11 12.41
C LYS A 45 25.84 -6.44 13.17
N GLY A 46 24.77 -7.23 13.20
CA GLY A 46 24.74 -8.62 13.66
C GLY A 46 25.23 -8.83 15.10
N LYS A 47 25.61 -10.08 15.40
CA LYS A 47 26.02 -10.52 16.75
C LYS A 47 27.19 -9.73 17.37
N ALA A 48 27.98 -9.03 16.55
CA ALA A 48 29.11 -8.26 17.04
C ALA A 48 28.66 -7.02 17.83
N VAL A 49 27.49 -6.46 17.52
CA VAL A 49 26.93 -5.25 18.14
C VAL A 49 25.63 -5.54 18.89
N ILE A 50 24.77 -6.39 18.32
CA ILE A 50 23.41 -6.66 18.82
C ILE A 50 23.14 -8.17 19.03
N PRO A 51 23.92 -8.85 19.89
CA PRO A 51 23.83 -10.31 20.05
C PRO A 51 22.48 -10.83 20.56
N ASN A 52 21.77 -10.10 21.45
CA ASN A 52 20.47 -10.54 21.95
C ASN A 52 19.38 -10.43 20.87
N ILE A 53 19.34 -9.30 20.14
CA ILE A 53 18.44 -9.09 19.00
C ILE A 53 18.73 -10.11 17.91
N GLU A 54 20.00 -10.38 17.61
CA GLU A 54 20.38 -11.39 16.62
C GLU A 54 19.93 -12.79 17.04
N LYS A 55 19.98 -13.11 18.34
CA LYS A 55 19.43 -14.36 18.86
C LYS A 55 17.90 -14.43 18.71
N LEU A 56 17.17 -13.35 18.98
CA LEU A 56 15.72 -13.29 18.75
C LEU A 56 15.40 -13.52 17.26
N ARG A 57 16.14 -12.86 16.37
CA ARG A 57 16.00 -12.99 14.91
C ARG A 57 16.25 -14.42 14.43
N THR A 58 17.29 -15.07 14.96
CA THR A 58 17.72 -16.40 14.52
C THR A 58 16.92 -17.54 15.15
N CYS A 59 16.46 -17.42 16.40
CA CYS A 59 15.63 -18.44 17.04
C CYS A 59 14.13 -18.27 16.72
N GLY A 60 13.64 -17.03 16.53
CA GLY A 60 12.23 -16.73 16.35
C GLY A 60 11.77 -16.69 14.89
N THR A 61 10.68 -15.96 14.68
CA THR A 61 10.18 -15.55 13.36
C THR A 61 10.60 -14.11 13.07
N HIS A 62 11.11 -13.82 11.88
CA HIS A 62 11.45 -12.44 11.48
C HIS A 62 11.11 -12.17 10.01
N ALA A 63 10.91 -10.90 9.69
CA ALA A 63 10.86 -10.41 8.32
C ALA A 63 12.20 -9.77 7.94
N PRO A 64 12.58 -9.70 6.65
CA PRO A 64 13.73 -8.90 6.21
C PRO A 64 13.56 -7.43 6.60
N HIS A 65 12.33 -6.93 6.55
CA HIS A 65 11.92 -5.63 7.04
C HIS A 65 10.40 -5.59 7.19
N MET A 66 9.92 -4.62 7.97
CA MET A 66 8.52 -4.23 8.06
C MET A 66 8.35 -2.83 7.48
N ARG A 67 7.32 -2.63 6.67
CA ARG A 67 7.01 -1.34 6.06
C ARG A 67 6.16 -0.48 7.00
N PRO A 68 6.57 0.76 7.30
CA PRO A 68 5.74 1.69 8.06
C PRO A 68 4.60 2.26 7.21
N MET A 69 3.67 2.96 7.84
CA MET A 69 2.70 3.83 7.17
C MET A 69 3.29 5.21 6.88
N TYR A 70 2.71 5.88 5.88
CA TYR A 70 3.07 7.24 5.52
C TYR A 70 2.29 8.29 6.35
N PRO A 71 2.94 9.38 6.82
CA PRO A 71 4.38 9.62 6.81
C PRO A 71 5.09 8.69 7.80
N ALA A 72 6.33 8.29 7.48
CA ALA A 72 7.19 7.46 8.33
C ALA A 72 7.67 8.21 9.60
N LYS A 73 6.73 8.61 10.45
CA LYS A 73 6.89 9.35 11.70
C LYS A 73 6.32 8.54 12.87
N THR A 74 6.82 8.83 14.06
CA THR A 74 6.57 8.05 15.27
C THR A 74 5.11 7.90 15.66
N PHE A 75 4.38 9.00 15.91
CA PHE A 75 3.00 8.90 16.41
C PHE A 75 2.04 8.24 15.41
N PRO A 76 2.08 8.56 14.10
CA PRO A 76 1.31 7.82 13.11
C PRO A 76 1.58 6.32 13.17
N ASN A 77 2.86 5.91 13.17
CA ASN A 77 3.22 4.49 13.07
C ASN A 77 2.98 3.69 14.36
N LEU A 78 3.28 4.26 15.53
CA LEU A 78 2.94 3.61 16.80
C LEU A 78 1.43 3.42 16.96
N TYR A 79 0.64 4.36 16.45
CA TYR A 79 -0.81 4.25 16.55
C TYR A 79 -1.41 3.34 15.47
N SER A 80 -0.86 3.31 14.26
CA SER A 80 -1.17 2.29 13.24
C SER A 80 -0.85 0.88 13.76
N LEU A 81 0.32 0.68 14.39
CA LEU A 81 0.66 -0.59 15.06
C LEU A 81 -0.40 -0.99 16.10
N ALA A 82 -0.83 -0.04 16.92
CA ALA A 82 -1.79 -0.31 17.99
C ALA A 82 -3.22 -0.57 17.49
N THR A 83 -3.60 -0.09 16.31
CA THR A 83 -5.01 -0.08 15.84
C THR A 83 -5.25 -0.86 14.55
N GLY A 84 -4.20 -1.17 13.79
CA GLY A 84 -4.30 -1.73 12.44
C GLY A 84 -4.85 -0.75 11.40
N LEU A 85 -4.91 0.55 11.72
CA LEU A 85 -5.52 1.57 10.86
C LEU A 85 -4.48 2.43 10.14
N TYR A 86 -4.85 2.94 8.96
CA TYR A 86 -4.13 4.02 8.30
C TYR A 86 -4.21 5.33 9.10
N PRO A 87 -3.20 6.21 8.98
CA PRO A 87 -3.21 7.52 9.64
C PRO A 87 -4.42 8.39 9.34
N GLU A 88 -4.93 8.34 8.11
CA GLU A 88 -6.15 9.07 7.75
C GLU A 88 -7.40 8.56 8.51
N SER A 89 -7.46 7.27 8.83
CA SER A 89 -8.59 6.64 9.53
C SER A 89 -8.53 6.87 11.04
N HIS A 90 -7.37 6.65 11.68
CA HIS A 90 -7.24 6.82 13.13
C HIS A 90 -7.01 8.28 13.55
N GLY A 91 -6.74 9.17 12.60
CA GLY A 91 -6.67 10.62 12.78
C GLY A 91 -5.35 11.18 13.32
N ILE A 92 -4.35 10.33 13.56
CA ILE A 92 -3.01 10.77 13.99
C ILE A 92 -2.12 10.79 12.74
N VAL A 93 -2.33 11.80 11.90
CA VAL A 93 -1.73 11.91 10.56
C VAL A 93 -0.29 12.42 10.58
N CYS A 94 0.20 12.96 11.69
CA CYS A 94 1.58 13.42 11.86
C CYS A 94 1.93 13.67 13.33
N ASN A 95 3.21 13.87 13.64
CA ASN A 95 3.69 14.29 14.97
C ASN A 95 3.25 15.73 15.34
N THR A 96 2.93 16.54 14.33
CA THR A 96 2.38 17.90 14.46
C THR A 96 1.21 18.05 13.49
N MET A 97 0.05 18.47 13.99
CA MET A 97 -1.18 18.56 13.19
C MET A 97 -2.04 19.73 13.65
N HIS A 98 -2.94 20.16 12.77
CA HIS A 98 -4.05 21.05 13.13
C HIS A 98 -5.37 20.39 12.75
N ASP A 99 -6.38 20.54 13.60
CA ASP A 99 -7.75 20.14 13.27
C ASP A 99 -8.61 21.40 13.17
N PRO A 100 -9.13 21.74 11.98
CA PRO A 100 -9.89 22.97 11.77
C PRO A 100 -11.25 22.96 12.49
N VAL A 101 -11.79 21.78 12.83
CA VAL A 101 -13.05 21.66 13.58
C VAL A 101 -12.82 21.90 15.07
N PHE A 102 -11.67 21.45 15.59
CA PHE A 102 -11.32 21.67 16.99
C PHE A 102 -10.68 23.03 17.24
N ASP A 103 -10.25 23.70 16.16
CA ASP A 103 -9.38 24.88 16.16
C ASP A 103 -8.21 24.73 17.13
N ALA A 104 -7.51 23.60 17.02
CA ALA A 104 -6.46 23.21 17.96
C ALA A 104 -5.25 22.60 17.25
N ASN A 105 -4.08 22.75 17.86
CA ASN A 105 -2.83 22.22 17.34
C ASN A 105 -2.33 21.07 18.21
N PHE A 106 -2.14 19.91 17.60
CA PHE A 106 -1.50 18.76 18.20
C PHE A 106 0.02 18.84 18.03
N ASN A 107 0.79 18.52 19.07
CA ASN A 107 2.23 18.31 18.98
C ASN A 107 2.75 17.41 20.10
N LEU A 108 3.93 16.82 19.89
CA LEU A 108 4.56 15.87 20.82
C LEU A 108 4.87 16.42 22.22
N LYS A 109 5.16 17.72 22.35
CA LYS A 109 5.60 18.33 23.62
C LYS A 109 4.44 18.88 24.45
N GLY A 110 3.34 19.23 23.81
CA GLY A 110 2.18 19.86 24.43
C GLY A 110 1.30 18.88 25.20
N ARG A 111 0.36 19.44 25.98
CA ARG A 111 -0.67 18.68 26.70
C ARG A 111 -1.83 18.25 25.79
N GLU A 112 -1.99 18.88 24.64
CA GLU A 112 -3.11 18.62 23.71
C GLU A 112 -3.15 17.16 23.25
N LYS A 113 -1.99 16.49 23.19
CA LYS A 113 -1.90 15.05 22.89
C LYS A 113 -2.65 14.16 23.89
N LEU A 114 -2.93 14.63 25.11
CA LEU A 114 -3.66 13.86 26.13
C LEU A 114 -5.17 13.91 25.92
N ASN A 115 -5.68 14.78 25.04
CA ASN A 115 -7.11 14.89 24.78
C ASN A 115 -7.57 13.75 23.87
N HIS A 116 -8.51 12.94 24.34
CA HIS A 116 -9.03 11.77 23.62
C HIS A 116 -9.60 12.08 22.23
N ARG A 117 -10.07 13.32 21.99
CA ARG A 117 -10.63 13.79 20.70
C ARG A 117 -9.72 13.62 19.48
N TRP A 118 -8.41 13.49 19.68
CA TRP A 118 -7.46 13.27 18.59
C TRP A 118 -7.40 11.81 18.13
N TRP A 119 -7.73 10.87 19.01
CA TRP A 119 -7.38 9.46 18.89
C TRP A 119 -8.60 8.65 18.46
N GLY A 120 -8.69 8.31 17.17
CA GLY A 120 -9.74 7.47 16.60
C GLY A 120 -9.42 5.96 16.71
N GLY A 121 -10.32 5.12 16.19
CA GLY A 121 -10.12 3.66 16.20
C GLY A 121 -10.13 3.02 17.59
N GLN A 122 -9.62 1.79 17.68
CA GLN A 122 -9.57 1.03 18.92
C GLN A 122 -8.21 0.36 19.11
N PRO A 123 -7.32 0.93 19.95
CA PRO A 123 -6.00 0.35 20.14
C PRO A 123 -6.06 -0.95 20.93
N ILE A 124 -5.06 -1.82 20.75
CA ILE A 124 -5.03 -3.19 21.28
C ILE A 124 -5.29 -3.29 22.79
N TRP A 125 -4.83 -2.33 23.59
CA TRP A 125 -5.09 -2.31 25.04
C TRP A 125 -6.55 -2.00 25.39
N ILE A 126 -7.29 -1.29 24.53
CA ILE A 126 -8.73 -1.11 24.68
C ILE A 126 -9.47 -2.37 24.21
N THR A 127 -9.06 -2.94 23.08
CA THR A 127 -9.61 -4.22 22.58
C THR A 127 -9.48 -5.32 23.62
N SER A 128 -8.32 -5.43 24.27
CA SER A 128 -8.06 -6.42 25.29
C SER A 128 -8.94 -6.18 26.53
N VAL A 129 -9.01 -4.94 27.03
CA VAL A 129 -9.80 -4.61 28.23
C VAL A 129 -11.30 -4.84 28.00
N ASN A 130 -11.81 -4.48 26.83
CA ASN A 130 -13.20 -4.72 26.43
C ASN A 130 -13.56 -6.21 26.42
N GLN A 131 -12.57 -7.09 26.27
CA GLN A 131 -12.72 -8.55 26.23
C GLN A 131 -12.17 -9.23 27.49
N GLY A 132 -12.03 -8.48 28.60
CA GLY A 132 -11.64 -9.03 29.91
C GLY A 132 -10.15 -9.30 30.09
N VAL A 133 -9.29 -8.83 29.19
CA VAL A 133 -7.84 -9.03 29.21
C VAL A 133 -7.13 -7.74 29.63
N LYS A 134 -6.53 -7.76 30.83
CA LYS A 134 -5.82 -6.60 31.41
C LYS A 134 -4.59 -6.22 30.58
N ALA A 135 -4.35 -4.92 30.44
CA ALA A 135 -3.23 -4.34 29.71
C ALA A 135 -2.36 -3.45 30.61
N GLY A 136 -1.04 -3.54 30.45
CA GLY A 136 -0.04 -2.69 31.08
C GLY A 136 0.82 -1.99 30.04
N THR A 137 0.66 -0.69 29.86
CA THR A 137 1.40 0.08 28.86
C THR A 137 2.39 1.04 29.49
N PHE A 138 3.62 1.04 29.00
CA PHE A 138 4.71 1.92 29.41
C PHE A 138 5.14 2.79 28.22
N PHE A 139 4.25 3.71 27.82
CA PHE A 139 4.44 4.58 26.66
C PHE A 139 4.81 6.01 27.07
N TRP A 140 5.89 6.53 26.46
CA TRP A 140 6.30 7.94 26.50
C TRP A 140 6.71 8.59 27.85
N PRO A 141 7.22 7.87 28.87
CA PRO A 141 7.81 8.55 30.02
C PRO A 141 9.28 8.84 29.73
N TRP A 142 9.57 9.90 28.95
CA TRP A 142 10.94 10.21 28.50
C TRP A 142 11.93 10.44 29.65
N VAL A 143 11.44 10.69 30.87
CA VAL A 143 12.23 10.83 32.10
C VAL A 143 12.58 9.50 32.78
N ILE A 144 11.97 8.38 32.37
CA ILE A 144 12.20 7.06 32.96
C ILE A 144 13.17 6.27 32.06
N PRO A 145 14.35 5.85 32.58
CA PRO A 145 15.31 5.04 31.83
C PRO A 145 14.70 3.72 31.35
N LEU A 146 15.10 3.23 30.18
CA LEU A 146 14.53 2.03 29.56
C LEU A 146 14.67 0.79 30.46
N GLU A 147 15.78 0.65 31.20
CA GLU A 147 16.02 -0.39 32.20
C GLU A 147 14.90 -0.41 33.25
N ARG A 148 14.49 0.77 33.73
CA ARG A 148 13.43 0.88 34.74
C ARG A 148 12.06 0.52 34.14
N ARG A 149 11.84 0.80 32.86
CA ARG A 149 10.63 0.37 32.14
C ARG A 149 10.59 -1.16 32.09
N ILE A 150 11.68 -1.81 31.67
CA ILE A 150 11.81 -3.28 31.64
C ILE A 150 11.62 -3.91 33.02
N LEU A 151 12.25 -3.36 34.07
CA LEU A 151 12.03 -3.83 35.44
C LEU A 151 10.57 -3.71 35.88
N THR A 152 9.85 -2.69 35.41
CA THR A 152 8.43 -2.52 35.72
C THR A 152 7.57 -3.56 34.99
N ILE A 153 7.88 -3.88 33.73
CA ILE A 153 7.23 -4.98 33.01
C ILE A 153 7.44 -6.32 33.75
N LEU A 154 8.67 -6.61 34.17
CA LEU A 154 8.98 -7.81 34.95
C LEU A 154 8.24 -7.83 36.31
N HIS A 155 8.11 -6.67 36.96
CA HIS A 155 7.32 -6.56 38.18
C HIS A 155 5.83 -6.83 37.94
N TRP A 156 5.23 -6.26 36.88
CA TRP A 156 3.84 -6.50 36.53
C TRP A 156 3.57 -7.97 36.17
N LEU A 157 4.51 -8.65 35.52
CA LEU A 157 4.44 -10.10 35.26
C LEU A 157 4.47 -10.95 36.55
N HIS A 158 4.93 -10.39 37.67
CA HIS A 158 4.94 -11.05 38.98
C HIS A 158 3.70 -10.75 39.83
N LEU A 159 2.79 -9.87 39.37
CA LEU A 159 1.57 -9.56 40.10
C LEU A 159 0.69 -10.82 40.28
N PRO A 160 -0.17 -10.84 41.32
CA PRO A 160 -1.19 -11.87 41.47
C PRO A 160 -2.06 -11.99 40.20
N GLU A 161 -2.60 -13.19 39.95
CA GLU A 161 -3.38 -13.49 38.74
C GLU A 161 -4.50 -12.48 38.48
N GLU A 162 -5.17 -12.02 39.53
CA GLU A 162 -6.28 -11.06 39.45
C GLU A 162 -5.86 -9.66 39.02
N GLU A 163 -4.59 -9.28 39.16
CA GLU A 163 -4.08 -7.95 38.81
C GLU A 163 -3.15 -7.98 37.59
N ARG A 164 -2.61 -9.15 37.25
CA ARG A 164 -1.57 -9.32 36.24
C ARG A 164 -2.10 -9.05 34.81
N PRO A 165 -1.46 -8.15 34.05
CA PRO A 165 -1.76 -7.97 32.63
C PRO A 165 -1.39 -9.18 31.76
N TYR A 166 -1.98 -9.26 30.57
CA TYR A 166 -1.54 -10.17 29.51
C TYR A 166 -1.04 -9.43 28.27
N VAL A 167 -1.29 -8.12 28.18
CA VAL A 167 -0.75 -7.25 27.13
C VAL A 167 0.20 -6.27 27.77
N TYR A 168 1.44 -6.27 27.31
CA TYR A 168 2.49 -5.38 27.77
C TYR A 168 3.02 -4.60 26.59
N ALA A 169 3.14 -3.29 26.71
CA ALA A 169 3.76 -2.48 25.68
C ALA A 169 4.82 -1.56 26.27
N VAL A 170 5.99 -1.53 25.66
CA VAL A 170 7.11 -0.68 26.05
C VAL A 170 7.71 -0.03 24.80
N HIS A 171 8.06 1.24 24.91
CA HIS A 171 8.68 1.99 23.84
C HIS A 171 10.04 2.51 24.28
N SER A 172 11.00 2.52 23.37
CA SER A 172 12.33 3.10 23.51
C SER A 172 12.48 4.22 22.50
N GLU A 173 12.88 5.42 22.93
CA GLU A 173 13.16 6.57 22.04
C GLU A 173 14.50 6.43 21.27
N GLN A 174 15.12 5.26 21.36
CA GLN A 174 16.37 4.89 20.72
C GLN A 174 16.15 3.69 19.80
N PRO A 175 16.88 3.61 18.67
CA PRO A 175 18.02 4.46 18.27
C PRO A 175 17.67 5.81 17.61
N ASP A 176 16.40 6.19 17.46
CA ASP A 176 15.97 7.42 16.77
C ASP A 176 16.73 8.68 17.20
N THR A 177 16.80 8.94 18.51
CA THR A 177 17.48 10.15 19.03
C THR A 177 18.94 10.21 18.61
N PHE A 178 19.66 9.08 18.63
CA PHE A 178 21.04 9.02 18.14
C PHE A 178 21.12 9.04 16.61
N GLY A 179 20.17 8.42 15.90
CA GLY A 179 20.05 8.48 14.45
C GLY A 179 19.92 9.92 13.94
N HIS A 180 19.10 10.74 14.60
CA HIS A 180 19.01 12.17 14.33
C HIS A 180 20.31 12.92 14.59
N ARG A 181 21.01 12.62 15.69
CA ARG A 181 22.22 13.36 16.12
C ARG A 181 23.50 12.96 15.40
N LEU A 182 23.61 11.71 14.96
CA LEU A 182 24.84 11.13 14.43
C LEU A 182 24.70 10.73 12.95
N GLY A 183 23.47 10.56 12.47
CA GLY A 183 23.17 9.99 11.16
C GLY A 183 23.14 8.45 11.20
N PRO A 184 22.33 7.81 10.35
CA PRO A 184 22.12 6.35 10.39
C PRO A 184 23.34 5.53 9.98
N LEU A 185 24.31 6.13 9.28
CA LEU A 185 25.52 5.44 8.80
C LEU A 185 26.73 5.63 9.71
N SER A 186 26.58 6.34 10.84
CA SER A 186 27.69 6.57 11.77
C SER A 186 28.08 5.29 12.53
N ASN A 187 29.39 5.06 12.64
CA ASN A 187 29.93 3.99 13.49
C ASN A 187 29.69 4.26 14.99
N GLU A 188 29.50 5.52 15.37
CA GLU A 188 29.17 5.90 16.75
C GLU A 188 27.80 5.36 17.20
N LEU A 189 26.95 4.94 16.25
CA LEU A 189 25.66 4.31 16.53
C LEU A 189 25.81 2.90 17.14
N ASP A 190 26.98 2.26 17.04
CA ASP A 190 27.21 0.93 17.59
C ASP A 190 27.03 0.89 19.11
N ASN A 191 27.49 1.91 19.83
CA ASN A 191 27.39 1.95 21.29
C ASN A 191 25.94 2.08 21.77
N PRO A 192 25.12 3.03 21.26
CA PRO A 192 23.68 3.05 21.54
C PRO A 192 22.97 1.74 21.22
N LEU A 193 23.30 1.09 20.10
CA LEU A 193 22.69 -0.19 19.73
C LEU A 193 23.07 -1.31 20.71
N ARG A 194 24.33 -1.35 21.18
CA ARG A 194 24.77 -2.27 22.24
C ARG A 194 24.01 -2.03 23.54
N GLU A 195 23.79 -0.77 23.92
CA GLU A 195 23.04 -0.42 25.12
C GLU A 195 21.59 -0.95 25.05
N ILE A 196 20.89 -0.70 23.95
CA ILE A 196 19.54 -1.21 23.73
C ILE A 196 19.51 -2.74 23.74
N ASP A 197 20.45 -3.39 23.05
CA ASP A 197 20.56 -4.85 23.00
C ASP A 197 20.80 -5.45 24.38
N ASN A 198 21.65 -4.83 25.20
CA ASN A 198 21.89 -5.25 26.58
C ASN A 198 20.61 -5.17 27.42
N ILE A 199 19.77 -4.15 27.23
CA ILE A 199 18.51 -3.98 27.95
C ILE A 199 17.47 -5.02 27.51
N ILE A 200 17.44 -5.36 26.22
CA ILE A 200 16.66 -6.51 25.72
C ILE A 200 17.18 -7.81 26.35
N GLY A 201 18.49 -7.97 26.48
CA GLY A 201 19.11 -9.07 27.22
C GLY A 201 18.67 -9.10 28.70
N GLN A 202 18.54 -7.94 29.36
CA GLN A 202 18.01 -7.86 30.73
C GLN A 202 16.56 -8.35 30.81
N LEU A 203 15.70 -7.96 29.85
CA LEU A 203 14.33 -8.46 29.75
C LEU A 203 14.33 -9.99 29.63
N MET A 204 15.06 -10.55 28.66
CA MET A 204 15.09 -12.00 28.41
C MET A 204 15.68 -12.78 29.59
N ASN A 205 16.72 -12.25 30.25
CA ASN A 205 17.27 -12.82 31.46
C ASN A 205 16.29 -12.77 32.64
N GLY A 206 15.51 -11.70 32.77
CA GLY A 206 14.43 -11.57 33.76
C GLY A 206 13.32 -12.59 33.52
N LEU A 207 12.87 -12.72 32.27
CA LEU A 207 11.91 -13.75 31.87
C LEU A 207 12.44 -15.17 32.14
N LYS A 208 13.72 -15.43 31.88
CA LYS A 208 14.35 -16.73 32.18
C LYS A 208 14.34 -17.02 33.68
N GLN A 209 14.72 -16.05 34.52
CA GLN A 209 14.69 -16.19 35.99
C GLN A 209 13.29 -16.46 36.55
N MET A 210 12.24 -15.98 35.88
CA MET A 210 10.85 -16.18 36.25
C MET A 210 10.22 -17.43 35.63
N ASN A 211 10.99 -18.24 34.88
CA ASN A 211 10.48 -19.35 34.06
C ASN A 211 9.40 -18.92 33.05
N LEU A 212 9.51 -17.70 32.50
CA LEU A 212 8.57 -17.11 31.54
C LEU A 212 9.12 -17.00 30.12
N HIS A 213 10.43 -17.18 29.92
CA HIS A 213 11.07 -17.07 28.60
C HIS A 213 10.55 -18.06 27.54
N ARG A 214 9.92 -19.16 27.97
CA ARG A 214 9.25 -20.16 27.10
C ARG A 214 7.70 -20.11 27.21
N CYS A 215 7.18 -19.09 27.88
CA CYS A 215 5.74 -18.82 28.04
C CYS A 215 5.30 -17.57 27.29
N VAL A 216 6.09 -16.49 27.36
CA VAL A 216 5.75 -15.18 26.80
C VAL A 216 5.92 -15.18 25.28
N ASN A 217 4.95 -14.57 24.59
CA ASN A 217 5.12 -14.09 23.22
C ASN A 217 5.75 -12.70 23.26
N PHE A 218 6.96 -12.58 22.74
CA PHE A 218 7.71 -11.33 22.63
C PHE A 218 7.74 -10.85 21.19
N MET A 219 7.27 -9.62 20.97
CA MET A 219 7.28 -8.94 19.68
C MET A 219 8.21 -7.73 19.78
N LEU A 220 9.34 -7.79 19.09
CA LEU A 220 10.30 -6.69 18.96
C LEU A 220 10.13 -6.05 17.58
N LEU A 221 9.87 -4.75 17.53
CA LEU A 221 9.61 -4.03 16.30
C LEU A 221 10.12 -2.60 16.36
N GLY A 222 10.18 -1.93 15.21
CA GLY A 222 10.29 -0.48 15.16
C GLY A 222 9.08 0.15 14.50
N ASP A 223 9.03 1.47 14.54
CA ASP A 223 7.96 2.30 13.98
C ASP A 223 8.32 2.86 12.61
N HIS A 224 9.59 3.21 12.38
CA HIS A 224 10.17 3.61 11.10
C HIS A 224 11.69 3.39 11.07
N GLY A 225 12.31 3.66 9.92
CA GLY A 225 13.76 3.73 9.76
C GLY A 225 14.32 5.15 9.93
N MET A 226 15.48 5.41 9.34
CA MET A 226 16.24 6.66 9.46
C MET A 226 17.09 6.91 8.20
N GLU A 227 17.01 8.12 7.65
CA GLU A 227 17.77 8.56 6.47
C GLU A 227 18.81 9.61 6.85
N GLU A 228 19.91 9.70 6.10
CA GLU A 228 20.86 10.80 6.21
C GLU A 228 20.22 12.13 5.77
N ALA A 229 20.11 13.08 6.69
CA ALA A 229 19.56 14.39 6.40
C ALA A 229 20.52 15.49 6.89
N HIS A 230 20.67 16.55 6.10
CA HIS A 230 21.55 17.66 6.45
C HIS A 230 20.90 18.98 6.00
N CYS A 231 21.15 20.08 6.72
CA CYS A 231 20.52 21.36 6.38
C CYS A 231 20.99 21.95 5.05
N ASP A 232 22.14 21.51 4.51
CA ASP A 232 22.60 21.87 3.17
C ASP A 232 21.68 21.33 2.06
N ARG A 233 20.90 20.29 2.34
CA ARG A 233 19.90 19.71 1.42
C ARG A 233 18.50 20.15 1.84
N THR A 234 18.28 21.47 1.85
CA THR A 234 16.98 22.06 2.17
C THR A 234 16.52 22.95 1.02
N GLU A 235 15.39 22.61 0.42
CA GLU A 235 14.63 23.46 -0.48
C GLU A 235 13.83 24.48 0.34
N TYR A 236 13.87 25.76 -0.03
CA TYR A 236 13.14 26.81 0.70
C TYR A 236 12.02 27.36 -0.16
N LEU A 237 10.78 27.26 0.33
CA LEU A 237 9.61 27.70 -0.43
C LEU A 237 9.58 29.20 -0.75
N SER A 238 10.33 30.02 -0.01
CA SER A 238 10.53 31.44 -0.34
C SER A 238 11.22 31.69 -1.68
N THR A 239 11.86 30.69 -2.31
CA THR A 239 12.47 30.82 -3.63
C THR A 239 11.52 30.48 -4.78
N TYR A 240 10.30 30.06 -4.47
CA TYR A 240 9.26 29.69 -5.43
C TYR A 240 8.26 30.84 -5.59
N PRO A 241 7.46 30.89 -6.68
CA PRO A 241 6.50 31.96 -6.93
C PRO A 241 5.24 31.85 -6.05
N ILE A 242 5.43 31.79 -4.73
CA ILE A 242 4.39 31.81 -3.71
C ILE A 242 4.79 32.76 -2.57
N ASN A 243 3.81 33.44 -1.97
CA ASN A 243 4.07 34.23 -0.77
C ASN A 243 3.99 33.32 0.48
N ILE A 244 5.13 32.80 0.92
CA ILE A 244 5.18 31.84 2.04
C ILE A 244 4.68 32.43 3.37
N ASP A 245 4.63 33.76 3.52
CA ASP A 245 4.11 34.40 4.73
C ASP A 245 2.59 34.24 4.88
N ASP A 246 1.88 33.87 3.83
CA ASP A 246 0.43 33.62 3.85
C ASP A 246 0.08 32.20 4.34
N PHE A 247 1.08 31.34 4.54
CA PHE A 247 0.88 29.92 4.84
C PHE A 247 1.45 29.48 6.20
N HIS A 248 0.71 28.61 6.90
CA HIS A 248 1.30 27.72 7.89
C HIS A 248 1.90 26.51 7.16
N MET A 249 3.16 26.22 7.46
CA MET A 249 3.90 25.13 6.84
C MET A 249 4.31 24.11 7.89
N ILE A 250 4.13 22.84 7.57
CA ILE A 250 4.76 21.72 8.25
C ILE A 250 6.01 21.36 7.43
N PRO A 251 7.24 21.59 7.96
CA PRO A 251 8.46 21.47 7.18
C PRO A 251 9.12 20.08 7.26
N ARG A 252 10.31 19.96 6.66
CA ARG A 252 11.25 18.82 6.66
C ARG A 252 10.93 17.73 5.64
N SER A 253 10.83 16.47 6.05
CA SER A 253 10.78 15.27 5.20
C SER A 253 9.39 14.97 4.61
N SER A 254 8.35 15.67 5.05
CA SER A 254 6.98 15.59 4.51
C SER A 254 6.35 16.97 4.67
N GLY A 255 6.30 17.73 3.57
CA GLY A 255 5.85 19.11 3.60
C GLY A 255 4.33 19.22 3.48
N ARG A 256 3.70 20.11 4.25
CA ARG A 256 2.27 20.42 4.12
C ARG A 256 2.00 21.90 4.28
N LEU A 257 1.05 22.44 3.51
CA LEU A 257 0.71 23.86 3.48
C LEU A 257 -0.77 24.08 3.70
N ARG A 258 -1.10 25.01 4.61
CA ARG A 258 -2.46 25.55 4.77
C ARG A 258 -2.42 27.07 4.88
N PRO A 259 -3.47 27.79 4.44
CA PRO A 259 -3.53 29.23 4.59
C PRO A 259 -3.56 29.62 6.07
N LYS A 260 -2.90 30.73 6.43
CA LYS A 260 -3.03 31.34 7.77
C LYS A 260 -4.38 32.03 7.94
N ASN A 261 -4.85 32.69 6.88
CA ASN A 261 -6.14 33.37 6.87
C ASN A 261 -7.19 32.48 6.20
N LEU A 262 -8.02 31.80 7.00
CA LEU A 262 -9.07 30.91 6.52
C LEU A 262 -10.22 31.63 5.80
N THR A 263 -10.29 32.97 5.89
CA THR A 263 -11.34 33.78 5.26
C THR A 263 -10.90 34.40 3.92
N ALA A 264 -9.60 34.38 3.62
CA ALA A 264 -9.09 34.86 2.34
C ALA A 264 -9.37 33.82 1.23
N PRO A 265 -9.58 34.25 -0.02
CA PRO A 265 -9.63 33.32 -1.15
C PRO A 265 -8.35 32.49 -1.20
N TYR A 266 -8.49 31.17 -1.16
CA TYR A 266 -7.39 30.21 -1.21
C TYR A 266 -7.77 29.12 -2.21
N ASP A 267 -6.99 29.00 -3.29
CA ASP A 267 -7.08 27.87 -4.21
C ASP A 267 -5.84 26.98 -4.07
N PRO A 268 -5.96 25.77 -3.50
CA PRO A 268 -4.84 24.85 -3.39
C PRO A 268 -4.29 24.43 -4.76
N LYS A 269 -5.09 24.46 -5.84
CA LYS A 269 -4.63 24.14 -7.21
C LYS A 269 -3.61 25.16 -7.70
N GLU A 270 -3.85 26.45 -7.42
CA GLU A 270 -2.92 27.53 -7.77
C GLU A 270 -1.58 27.36 -7.04
N VAL A 271 -1.63 27.02 -5.74
CA VAL A 271 -0.39 26.77 -4.96
C VAL A 271 0.39 25.59 -5.53
N VAL A 272 -0.28 24.48 -5.85
CA VAL A 272 0.38 23.33 -6.49
C VAL A 272 0.98 23.76 -7.83
N ALA A 273 0.23 24.42 -8.71
CA ALA A 273 0.72 24.89 -10.01
C ALA A 273 1.92 25.86 -9.90
N ASN A 274 1.95 26.70 -8.87
CA ASN A 274 3.06 27.60 -8.58
C ASN A 274 4.28 26.89 -7.99
N LEU A 275 4.15 25.67 -7.50
CA LEU A 275 5.26 24.83 -7.02
C LEU A 275 5.68 23.75 -8.01
N THR A 276 4.87 23.45 -9.02
CA THR A 276 5.14 22.38 -9.98
C THR A 276 6.20 22.80 -11.00
N CYS A 277 7.29 22.04 -11.06
CA CYS A 277 8.33 22.12 -12.10
C CYS A 277 8.94 23.51 -12.28
N LYS A 278 9.15 24.24 -11.19
CA LYS A 278 9.70 25.61 -11.24
C LYS A 278 11.22 25.65 -11.30
N MET A 279 11.87 24.58 -10.83
CA MET A 279 13.32 24.46 -10.80
C MET A 279 13.73 23.15 -11.49
N PRO A 280 14.78 23.13 -12.33
CA PRO A 280 15.23 21.90 -13.02
C PRO A 280 15.64 20.77 -12.08
N ASN A 281 16.20 21.10 -10.91
CA ASN A 281 16.64 20.16 -9.88
C ASN A 281 15.73 20.25 -8.64
N GLN A 282 14.42 20.29 -8.82
CA GLN A 282 13.48 20.39 -7.72
C GLN A 282 13.40 19.06 -6.95
N HIS A 283 13.76 19.07 -5.66
CA HIS A 283 13.84 17.87 -4.83
C HIS A 283 12.56 17.56 -4.03
N PHE A 284 11.41 18.04 -4.51
CA PHE A 284 10.09 17.69 -3.99
C PHE A 284 9.05 17.79 -5.10
N LYS A 285 7.97 17.02 -5.00
CA LYS A 285 6.81 17.13 -5.89
C LYS A 285 5.58 17.61 -5.11
N PRO A 286 4.94 18.72 -5.51
CA PRO A 286 3.69 19.16 -4.90
C PRO A 286 2.52 18.34 -5.44
N TYR A 287 1.61 17.97 -4.55
CA TYR A 287 0.38 17.25 -4.85
C TYR A 287 -0.79 17.94 -4.15
N LEU A 288 -1.95 17.92 -4.81
CA LEU A 288 -3.19 17.90 -4.07
C LEU A 288 -3.30 16.53 -3.40
N LYS A 289 -3.75 16.46 -2.15
CA LYS A 289 -3.74 15.19 -1.39
C LYS A 289 -4.45 14.04 -2.11
N GLN A 290 -5.52 14.30 -2.86
CA GLN A 290 -6.24 13.29 -3.63
C GLN A 290 -5.48 12.73 -4.85
N HIS A 291 -4.40 13.40 -5.27
CA HIS A 291 -3.51 12.95 -6.36
C HIS A 291 -2.25 12.23 -5.85
N LEU A 292 -2.07 12.13 -4.53
CA LEU A 292 -0.99 11.31 -3.97
C LEU A 292 -1.16 9.84 -4.37
N PRO A 293 -0.07 9.06 -4.49
CA PRO A 293 -0.16 7.63 -4.75
C PRO A 293 -1.10 6.92 -3.78
N LYS A 294 -2.09 6.18 -4.29
CA LYS A 294 -3.16 5.59 -3.48
C LYS A 294 -2.66 4.63 -2.40
N ARG A 295 -1.54 3.93 -2.65
CA ARG A 295 -0.85 3.08 -1.65
C ARG A 295 -0.45 3.81 -0.35
N LEU A 296 -0.42 5.15 -0.36
CA LEU A 296 -0.08 5.94 0.84
C LEU A 296 -1.27 6.06 1.79
N HIS A 297 -2.51 5.90 1.33
CA HIS A 297 -3.75 6.08 2.13
C HIS A 297 -3.67 7.34 3.02
N TYR A 298 -3.42 8.48 2.36
CA TYR A 298 -3.09 9.76 3.02
C TYR A 298 -3.81 10.96 2.40
N ALA A 299 -5.14 10.89 2.34
CA ALA A 299 -6.00 11.98 1.84
C ALA A 299 -7.27 12.19 2.67
N ASN A 300 -7.92 11.12 3.15
CA ASN A 300 -9.25 11.15 3.75
C ASN A 300 -9.25 11.57 5.23
N ASN A 301 -8.63 12.70 5.53
CA ASN A 301 -8.75 13.30 6.84
C ASN A 301 -8.65 14.82 6.75
N ARG A 302 -9.55 15.52 7.45
CA ARG A 302 -9.54 17.00 7.53
C ARG A 302 -8.26 17.58 8.15
N ARG A 303 -7.46 16.77 8.84
CA ARG A 303 -6.16 17.14 9.43
C ARG A 303 -5.01 17.03 8.43
N ILE A 304 -5.25 16.45 7.25
CA ILE A 304 -4.31 16.43 6.13
C ILE A 304 -4.63 17.63 5.26
N GLU A 305 -3.69 18.57 5.20
CA GLU A 305 -3.79 19.76 4.36
C GLU A 305 -3.93 19.39 2.88
N ASP A 306 -4.68 20.20 2.12
CA ASP A 306 -4.94 19.93 0.70
C ASP A 306 -3.68 19.96 -0.15
N VAL A 307 -2.70 20.81 0.20
CA VAL A 307 -1.41 20.90 -0.48
C VAL A 307 -0.36 20.11 0.30
N HIS A 308 0.14 19.05 -0.34
CA HIS A 308 1.15 18.15 0.20
C HIS A 308 2.41 18.18 -0.66
N LEU A 309 3.59 18.11 -0.05
CA LEU A 309 4.87 18.10 -0.72
C LEU A 309 5.55 16.77 -0.43
N LEU A 310 5.61 15.90 -1.44
CA LEU A 310 6.34 14.64 -1.37
C LEU A 310 7.82 14.93 -1.60
N VAL A 311 8.62 14.85 -0.54
CA VAL A 311 10.03 15.26 -0.54
C VAL A 311 10.92 14.07 -0.92
N GLU A 312 11.91 14.30 -1.77
CA GLU A 312 12.91 13.30 -2.12
C GLU A 312 13.72 12.88 -0.89
N ARG A 313 14.17 11.63 -0.83
CA ARG A 313 15.00 11.14 0.28
C ARG A 313 16.24 12.01 0.46
N LYS A 314 16.70 12.15 1.71
CA LYS A 314 17.84 13.00 2.12
C LYS A 314 17.62 14.52 2.00
N TRP A 315 16.52 14.98 1.41
CA TRP A 315 16.17 16.39 1.28
C TRP A 315 15.16 16.82 2.34
N HIS A 316 15.11 18.12 2.59
CA HIS A 316 14.10 18.76 3.42
C HIS A 316 13.44 19.90 2.67
N ILE A 317 12.22 20.23 3.08
CA ILE A 317 11.55 21.47 2.72
C ILE A 317 11.53 22.43 3.92
N GLY A 318 11.80 23.71 3.68
CA GLY A 318 11.76 24.79 4.66
C GLY A 318 10.99 25.99 4.13
N SER A 319 10.62 26.91 5.02
CA SER A 319 9.90 28.13 4.63
C SER A 319 10.84 29.19 4.06
N LYS A 320 11.82 29.63 4.86
CA LYS A 320 12.82 30.64 4.54
C LYS A 320 14.21 30.18 4.98
N PRO A 321 15.29 30.56 4.27
CA PRO A 321 16.65 30.27 4.69
C PRO A 321 16.95 30.97 6.03
N PRO A 322 17.76 30.35 6.91
CA PRO A 322 18.15 30.97 8.18
C PRO A 322 19.04 32.20 7.93
N GLU A 323 18.81 33.29 8.68
CA GLU A 323 19.60 34.53 8.58
C GLU A 323 21.07 34.35 8.98
N THR A 324 21.36 33.36 9.83
CA THR A 324 22.73 33.01 10.25
C THR A 324 23.02 31.56 9.93
N LYS A 325 24.19 31.29 9.33
CA LYS A 325 24.68 29.92 9.14
C LYS A 325 24.95 29.28 10.50
N ARG A 326 24.00 28.48 10.99
CA ARG A 326 24.15 27.65 12.19
C ARG A 326 24.52 26.24 11.77
N SER A 327 25.24 25.54 12.64
CA SER A 327 25.39 24.08 12.50
C SER A 327 24.00 23.45 12.40
N CYS A 328 23.81 22.51 11.47
CA CYS A 328 22.52 21.89 11.20
C CYS A 328 21.90 21.25 12.45
N GLY A 329 22.74 20.75 13.37
CA GLY A 329 22.30 20.15 14.63
C GLY A 329 21.57 18.81 14.49
N PHE A 330 21.50 18.26 13.27
CA PHE A 330 21.00 16.94 12.93
C PHE A 330 21.75 16.40 11.70
N PHE A 331 21.88 15.09 11.64
CA PHE A 331 22.51 14.32 10.56
C PHE A 331 21.62 13.17 10.05
N GLY A 332 20.45 12.99 10.69
CA GLY A 332 19.42 12.08 10.23
C GLY A 332 18.03 12.71 10.38
N ASP A 333 17.10 12.28 9.54
CA ASP A 333 15.66 12.51 9.68
C ASP A 333 14.90 11.37 8.97
N HIS A 334 13.59 11.34 9.16
CA HIS A 334 12.68 10.29 8.68
C HIS A 334 11.32 10.92 8.39
N GLY A 335 10.37 10.21 7.79
CA GLY A 335 9.05 10.75 7.41
C GLY A 335 8.81 10.85 5.90
N TYR A 336 9.80 10.42 5.12
CA TYR A 336 9.71 10.26 3.66
C TYR A 336 8.69 9.17 3.28
N ASP A 337 8.53 8.98 1.97
CA ASP A 337 7.73 7.89 1.39
C ASP A 337 8.06 6.54 2.05
N ASN A 338 7.01 5.84 2.50
CA ASN A 338 7.13 4.63 3.28
C ASN A 338 7.66 3.42 2.50
N LYS A 339 7.76 3.49 1.16
CA LYS A 339 8.42 2.42 0.37
C LYS A 339 9.95 2.51 0.38
N ILE A 340 10.53 3.67 0.74
CA ILE A 340 11.97 3.92 0.66
C ILE A 340 12.74 3.00 1.61
N ASN A 341 13.85 2.41 1.14
CA ASN A 341 14.67 1.47 1.93
C ASN A 341 15.13 2.00 3.30
N SER A 342 15.51 3.28 3.39
CA SER A 342 15.94 3.89 4.65
C SER A 342 14.81 4.07 5.64
N MET A 343 13.54 4.05 5.21
CA MET A 343 12.35 4.15 6.07
C MET A 343 11.87 2.80 6.58
N GLN A 344 12.37 1.68 6.04
CA GLN A 344 11.95 0.35 6.49
C GLN A 344 12.47 0.06 7.90
N THR A 345 11.67 -0.66 8.69
CA THR A 345 11.94 -0.95 10.10
C THR A 345 11.97 -2.46 10.38
N ILE A 346 12.17 -2.85 11.63
CA ILE A 346 12.33 -4.26 12.02
C ILE A 346 11.04 -4.88 12.54
N PHE A 347 10.96 -6.21 12.42
CA PHE A 347 9.99 -7.05 13.12
C PHE A 347 10.64 -8.39 13.49
N MET A 348 10.42 -8.83 14.73
CA MET A 348 10.76 -10.15 15.24
C MET A 348 9.69 -10.63 16.23
N GLY A 349 9.23 -11.86 16.06
CA GLY A 349 8.37 -12.58 17.00
C GLY A 349 9.11 -13.76 17.61
N TYR A 350 9.10 -13.89 18.94
CA TYR A 350 9.71 -15.00 19.67
C TYR A 350 8.77 -15.47 20.77
N GLY A 351 8.57 -16.77 20.92
CA GLY A 351 7.69 -17.33 21.94
C GLY A 351 6.95 -18.57 21.45
N PRO A 352 6.06 -19.16 22.27
CA PRO A 352 5.39 -20.41 21.94
C PRO A 352 4.44 -20.33 20.73
N SER A 353 3.88 -19.15 20.47
CA SER A 353 2.89 -18.98 19.38
C SER A 353 3.52 -18.64 18.04
N PHE A 354 4.76 -18.13 18.01
CA PHE A 354 5.49 -17.83 16.78
C PHE A 354 6.19 -19.07 16.24
N LYS A 355 6.40 -19.15 14.92
CA LYS A 355 7.19 -20.24 14.34
C LYS A 355 8.66 -20.13 14.76
N PHE A 356 9.31 -21.29 14.83
CA PHE A 356 10.73 -21.41 15.19
C PHE A 356 11.61 -21.22 13.96
N LYS A 357 12.71 -20.48 14.09
CA LYS A 357 13.74 -20.25 13.04
C LYS A 357 13.15 -19.93 11.66
N THR A 358 12.15 -19.07 11.61
CA THR A 358 11.38 -18.80 10.39
C THR A 358 11.64 -17.40 9.86
N LYS A 359 11.90 -17.30 8.55
CA LYS A 359 11.92 -16.04 7.82
C LYS A 359 10.63 -15.92 7.01
N VAL A 360 9.91 -14.82 7.17
CA VAL A 360 8.72 -14.50 6.37
C VAL A 360 8.99 -13.34 5.41
N PRO A 361 8.17 -13.14 4.37
CA PRO A 361 8.26 -11.97 3.49
C PRO A 361 8.11 -10.64 4.25
N ALA A 362 8.49 -9.54 3.59
CA ALA A 362 8.19 -8.21 4.11
C ALA A 362 6.68 -7.96 4.11
N PHE A 363 6.20 -7.26 5.13
CA PHE A 363 4.78 -6.92 5.30
C PHE A 363 4.63 -5.53 5.92
N GLU A 364 3.38 -5.05 6.01
CA GLU A 364 3.04 -3.71 6.52
C GLU A 364 2.65 -3.73 7.99
N ASN A 365 3.02 -2.69 8.74
CA ASN A 365 2.79 -2.66 10.19
C ASN A 365 1.30 -2.66 10.62
N ILE A 366 0.38 -2.28 9.73
CA ILE A 366 -1.07 -2.35 9.95
C ILE A 366 -1.57 -3.78 10.17
N GLU A 367 -0.87 -4.78 9.64
CA GLU A 367 -1.24 -6.20 9.77
C GLU A 367 -1.04 -6.73 11.19
N LEU A 368 -0.16 -6.08 11.98
CA LEU A 368 0.21 -6.58 13.32
C LEU A 368 -0.91 -6.48 14.35
N TYR A 369 -1.90 -5.60 14.18
CA TYR A 369 -3.02 -5.53 15.10
C TYR A 369 -3.82 -6.83 15.13
N ASN A 370 -4.08 -7.44 13.96
CA ASN A 370 -4.76 -8.72 13.85
C ASN A 370 -3.94 -9.84 14.52
N VAL A 371 -2.62 -9.88 14.26
CA VAL A 371 -1.69 -10.82 14.90
C VAL A 371 -1.70 -10.68 16.43
N MET A 372 -1.66 -9.45 16.94
CA MET A 372 -1.70 -9.22 18.39
C MET A 372 -3.02 -9.69 19.00
N CYS A 373 -4.14 -9.50 18.30
CA CYS A 373 -5.43 -10.05 18.72
C CYS A 373 -5.42 -11.58 18.72
N ASP A 374 -4.89 -12.21 17.67
CA ASP A 374 -4.76 -13.67 17.55
C ASP A 374 -3.93 -14.27 18.68
N LEU A 375 -2.76 -13.68 18.98
CA LEU A 375 -1.87 -14.11 20.08
C LEU A 375 -2.54 -14.08 21.46
N LEU A 376 -3.56 -13.23 21.62
CA LEU A 376 -4.27 -13.01 22.87
C LEU A 376 -5.65 -13.70 22.89
N GLY A 377 -6.08 -14.31 21.79
CA GLY A 377 -7.43 -14.86 21.64
C GLY A 377 -8.52 -13.79 21.69
N LEU A 378 -8.28 -12.65 21.05
CA LEU A 378 -9.20 -11.51 20.98
C LEU A 378 -9.83 -11.44 19.58
N THR A 379 -11.07 -10.98 19.52
CA THR A 379 -11.67 -10.55 18.25
C THR A 379 -11.17 -9.13 17.92
N PRO A 380 -10.49 -8.91 16.78
CA PRO A 380 -10.02 -7.58 16.39
C PRO A 380 -11.21 -6.65 16.08
N ALA A 381 -11.06 -5.35 16.38
CA ALA A 381 -11.97 -4.33 15.86
C ALA A 381 -11.75 -4.16 14.35
N PRO A 382 -12.72 -3.60 13.59
CA PRO A 382 -12.54 -3.29 12.18
C PRO A 382 -11.29 -2.43 11.95
N ASN A 383 -10.41 -2.89 11.08
CA ASN A 383 -9.12 -2.27 10.80
C ASN A 383 -8.73 -2.48 9.33
N ASN A 384 -7.60 -1.89 8.90
CA ASN A 384 -7.15 -1.94 7.51
C ASN A 384 -6.25 -3.15 7.19
N GLY A 385 -5.82 -3.91 8.20
CA GLY A 385 -5.07 -5.15 8.01
C GLY A 385 -5.95 -6.25 7.41
N THR A 386 -5.35 -7.12 6.60
CA THR A 386 -5.99 -8.28 5.98
C THR A 386 -5.85 -9.50 6.89
N HIS A 387 -6.83 -9.76 7.76
CA HIS A 387 -6.77 -10.83 8.76
C HIS A 387 -6.53 -12.20 8.09
N GLY A 388 -5.45 -12.88 8.49
CA GLY A 388 -4.99 -14.13 7.87
C GLY A 388 -3.75 -13.99 6.98
N SER A 389 -3.43 -12.78 6.49
CA SER A 389 -2.24 -12.51 5.67
C SER A 389 -0.93 -12.88 6.37
N LEU A 390 -0.89 -12.77 7.70
CA LEU A 390 0.26 -13.10 8.53
C LEU A 390 0.14 -14.44 9.25
N ASN A 391 -0.79 -15.33 8.88
CA ASN A 391 -0.88 -16.66 9.50
C ASN A 391 0.45 -17.44 9.42
N ALA A 392 1.26 -17.17 8.39
CA ALA A 392 2.57 -17.78 8.22
C ALA A 392 3.57 -17.49 9.36
N ILE A 393 3.36 -16.46 10.18
CA ILE A 393 4.25 -16.16 11.33
C ILE A 393 3.90 -16.97 12.59
N LEU A 394 2.68 -17.54 12.65
CA LEU A 394 2.16 -18.25 13.82
C LEU A 394 2.28 -19.76 13.63
N ARG A 395 2.57 -20.49 14.71
CA ARG A 395 2.60 -21.96 14.71
C ARG A 395 1.20 -22.53 14.50
N ASN A 396 0.22 -22.02 15.27
CA ASN A 396 -1.17 -22.44 15.27
C ASN A 396 -2.06 -21.19 15.15
N PRO A 397 -2.31 -20.67 13.93
CA PRO A 397 -3.15 -19.50 13.74
C PRO A 397 -4.59 -19.78 14.23
N PRO A 398 -5.17 -18.95 15.12
CA PRO A 398 -6.52 -19.18 15.63
C PRO A 398 -7.62 -18.76 14.64
N TYR A 399 -7.28 -17.93 13.65
CA TYR A 399 -8.19 -17.46 12.62
C TYR A 399 -7.90 -18.13 11.28
N THR A 400 -8.92 -18.76 10.71
CA THR A 400 -8.88 -19.30 9.34
C THR A 400 -9.66 -18.35 8.44
N PRO A 401 -9.00 -17.60 7.53
CA PRO A 401 -9.70 -16.71 6.63
C PRO A 401 -10.58 -17.50 5.66
N ALA A 402 -11.75 -16.95 5.37
CA ALA A 402 -12.64 -17.46 4.33
C ALA A 402 -12.69 -16.46 3.16
N MET A 403 -12.76 -17.00 1.95
CA MET A 403 -12.94 -16.20 0.75
C MET A 403 -14.28 -15.47 0.81
N PRO A 404 -14.35 -14.15 0.53
CA PRO A 404 -15.61 -13.43 0.59
C PRO A 404 -16.60 -13.99 -0.42
N GLU A 405 -17.88 -14.07 -0.04
CA GLU A 405 -18.94 -14.48 -0.96
C GLU A 405 -19.17 -13.41 -2.02
N GLU A 406 -19.41 -13.84 -3.25
CA GLU A 406 -19.78 -12.95 -4.33
C GLU A 406 -21.18 -12.37 -4.08
N VAL A 407 -21.32 -11.04 -4.24
CA VAL A 407 -22.58 -10.33 -4.01
C VAL A 407 -23.40 -10.24 -5.31
N ALA A 408 -22.74 -10.03 -6.45
CA ALA A 408 -23.39 -9.97 -7.74
C ALA A 408 -22.76 -10.98 -8.70
N ALA A 409 -23.56 -11.97 -9.11
CA ALA A 409 -23.19 -12.90 -10.18
C ALA A 409 -23.39 -12.22 -11.56
N PRO A 410 -22.63 -12.63 -12.59
CA PRO A 410 -22.80 -12.08 -13.93
C PRO A 410 -24.18 -12.41 -14.48
N THR A 411 -24.81 -11.40 -15.09
CA THR A 411 -26.12 -11.55 -15.72
C THR A 411 -25.97 -12.29 -17.05
N PRO A 412 -26.85 -13.26 -17.38
CA PRO A 412 -26.88 -13.87 -18.70
C PRO A 412 -27.10 -12.82 -19.80
N LEU A 413 -26.40 -12.97 -20.92
CA LEU A 413 -26.64 -12.14 -22.09
C LEU A 413 -27.96 -12.53 -22.78
N ASP A 414 -28.72 -11.53 -23.21
CA ASP A 414 -29.85 -11.73 -24.11
C ASP A 414 -29.36 -12.14 -25.51
N PRO A 415 -30.19 -12.79 -26.34
CA PRO A 415 -29.84 -13.11 -27.72
C PRO A 415 -29.43 -11.84 -28.49
N ALA A 416 -28.31 -11.89 -29.20
CA ALA A 416 -27.78 -10.75 -29.94
C ALA A 416 -28.85 -10.17 -30.88
N SER A 417 -29.06 -8.86 -30.82
CA SER A 417 -30.04 -8.20 -31.67
C SER A 417 -29.46 -8.01 -33.08
N ALA A 418 -30.25 -8.25 -34.14
CA ALA A 418 -29.84 -7.97 -35.51
C ALA A 418 -29.83 -6.46 -35.86
N ALA A 419 -30.10 -5.58 -34.90
CA ALA A 419 -30.15 -4.14 -35.13
C ALA A 419 -28.73 -3.54 -35.18
N VAL A 420 -28.43 -2.82 -36.26
CA VAL A 420 -27.22 -2.00 -36.39
C VAL A 420 -27.51 -0.65 -35.75
N TYR A 421 -26.75 -0.31 -34.71
CA TYR A 421 -26.88 0.98 -34.01
C TYR A 421 -25.81 1.95 -34.51
N ASP A 422 -26.22 3.15 -34.92
CA ASP A 422 -25.30 4.25 -35.21
C ASP A 422 -24.88 4.91 -33.89
N LEU A 423 -23.62 4.68 -33.49
CA LEU A 423 -22.99 5.27 -32.30
C LEU A 423 -22.16 6.52 -32.64
N GLY A 424 -22.22 7.00 -33.89
CA GLY A 424 -21.38 8.09 -34.38
C GLY A 424 -19.90 7.73 -34.45
N CYS A 425 -19.58 6.43 -34.56
CA CYS A 425 -18.23 5.91 -34.65
C CYS A 425 -17.87 5.69 -36.13
N SER A 426 -16.64 5.98 -36.54
CA SER A 426 -16.18 5.82 -37.94
C SER A 426 -15.25 4.62 -38.06
N CYS A 427 -15.53 3.70 -38.99
CA CYS A 427 -14.62 2.64 -39.41
C CYS A 427 -14.63 2.55 -40.94
N ASP A 428 -13.47 2.71 -41.60
CA ASP A 428 -13.39 2.71 -43.06
C ASP A 428 -13.75 1.35 -43.72
N ASP A 429 -13.81 0.27 -42.93
CA ASP A 429 -14.10 -1.12 -43.37
C ASP A 429 -15.54 -1.58 -43.02
N GLU A 430 -16.55 -0.74 -43.21
CA GLU A 430 -17.98 -1.10 -42.99
C GLU A 430 -18.51 -2.24 -43.88
N ASN A 431 -17.76 -2.69 -44.89
CA ASN A 431 -18.28 -3.60 -45.93
C ASN A 431 -18.23 -5.12 -45.60
N LYS A 432 -18.02 -5.54 -44.35
CA LYS A 432 -18.07 -6.98 -43.94
C LYS A 432 -18.86 -7.27 -42.65
N VAL A 433 -19.84 -6.43 -42.31
CA VAL A 433 -20.61 -6.56 -41.06
C VAL A 433 -21.54 -7.79 -41.04
N GLU A 434 -22.03 -8.24 -42.20
CA GLU A 434 -23.02 -9.34 -42.28
C GLU A 434 -22.47 -10.74 -41.96
N GLU A 435 -21.17 -11.01 -42.12
CA GLU A 435 -20.57 -12.34 -41.81
C GLU A 435 -20.16 -12.50 -40.32
N ASN A 436 -20.05 -11.42 -39.55
CA ASN A 436 -19.51 -11.47 -38.17
C ASN A 436 -20.56 -11.76 -37.07
N ASN A 437 -21.86 -11.66 -37.36
CA ASN A 437 -22.92 -11.92 -36.37
C ASN A 437 -23.03 -13.41 -35.95
N GLN A 438 -22.44 -14.33 -36.72
CA GLN A 438 -22.40 -15.77 -36.40
C GLN A 438 -21.25 -16.16 -35.46
N ARG A 439 -20.38 -15.22 -35.06
CA ARG A 439 -19.12 -15.51 -34.35
C ARG A 439 -19.24 -15.57 -32.82
N PHE A 440 -20.31 -15.01 -32.27
CA PHE A 440 -20.55 -14.97 -30.82
C PHE A 440 -21.35 -16.21 -30.36
N SER A 441 -20.77 -17.41 -30.42
CA SER A 441 -21.23 -18.61 -29.70
C SER A 441 -20.13 -19.70 -29.67
N PRO A 442 -19.90 -20.43 -28.56
CA PRO A 442 -20.67 -20.50 -27.32
C PRO A 442 -19.94 -20.11 -26.01
N ALA A 443 -20.78 -19.90 -25.00
CA ALA A 443 -20.68 -19.68 -23.55
C ALA A 443 -19.60 -20.40 -22.69
N VAL A 444 -18.46 -20.86 -23.22
CA VAL A 444 -17.43 -21.54 -22.43
C VAL A 444 -16.08 -20.83 -22.57
N ASP A 445 -15.45 -20.51 -21.44
CA ASP A 445 -14.08 -19.98 -21.39
C ASP A 445 -13.09 -21.06 -21.83
N ASP A 446 -12.70 -21.02 -23.10
CA ASP A 446 -11.67 -21.89 -23.70
C ASP A 446 -10.40 -21.08 -24.05
N SER A 447 -10.30 -19.81 -23.58
CA SER A 447 -9.31 -18.85 -24.06
C SER A 447 -8.07 -18.71 -23.16
N GLY A 448 -8.02 -19.37 -21.99
CA GLY A 448 -6.86 -19.31 -21.08
C GLY A 448 -6.55 -17.90 -20.53
N HIS A 449 -7.52 -16.99 -20.61
CA HIS A 449 -7.36 -15.58 -20.21
C HIS A 449 -7.80 -15.29 -18.79
N LEU A 450 -8.46 -16.24 -18.12
CA LEU A 450 -8.80 -16.18 -16.70
C LEU A 450 -8.14 -17.32 -15.89
N PRO A 451 -6.81 -17.47 -15.94
CA PRO A 451 -6.12 -18.63 -15.35
C PRO A 451 -6.26 -18.72 -13.83
N TYR A 452 -6.65 -17.64 -13.16
CA TYR A 452 -6.84 -17.56 -11.71
C TYR A 452 -8.30 -17.37 -11.30
N GLY A 453 -9.23 -17.63 -12.22
CA GLY A 453 -10.65 -17.37 -12.07
C GLY A 453 -11.02 -15.91 -12.29
N ARG A 454 -12.30 -15.66 -12.62
CA ARG A 454 -12.77 -14.30 -12.83
C ARG A 454 -12.80 -13.50 -11.51
N PRO A 455 -12.59 -12.17 -11.59
CA PRO A 455 -12.90 -11.28 -10.47
C PRO A 455 -14.37 -11.41 -10.04
N ALA A 456 -14.61 -11.52 -8.73
CA ALA A 456 -15.96 -11.48 -8.17
C ALA A 456 -16.35 -10.06 -7.77
N ALA A 457 -17.62 -9.68 -8.00
CA ALA A 457 -18.14 -8.40 -7.56
C ALA A 457 -18.68 -8.50 -6.12
N LEU A 458 -18.07 -7.75 -5.19
CA LEU A 458 -18.45 -7.71 -3.77
C LEU A 458 -19.47 -6.61 -3.45
N PHE A 459 -20.17 -6.11 -4.46
CA PHE A 459 -21.20 -5.07 -4.35
C PHE A 459 -22.37 -5.38 -5.28
N GLN A 460 -23.53 -4.80 -4.99
CA GLN A 460 -24.69 -4.94 -5.86
C GLN A 460 -24.45 -4.16 -7.16
N THR A 461 -24.49 -4.88 -8.29
CA THR A 461 -24.38 -4.30 -9.62
C THR A 461 -24.93 -5.28 -10.64
N LYS A 462 -25.19 -4.80 -11.85
CA LYS A 462 -25.57 -5.62 -13.00
C LYS A 462 -24.46 -5.53 -14.03
N TYR A 463 -23.81 -6.66 -14.30
CA TYR A 463 -22.73 -6.75 -15.27
C TYR A 463 -22.80 -8.06 -16.05
N PHE A 464 -22.19 -8.08 -17.24
CA PHE A 464 -22.19 -9.20 -18.17
C PHE A 464 -20.77 -9.71 -18.40
N LEU A 465 -20.62 -11.01 -18.65
CA LEU A 465 -19.36 -11.56 -19.13
C LEU A 465 -19.33 -11.52 -20.65
N LEU A 466 -18.34 -10.80 -21.20
CA LEU A 466 -18.10 -10.71 -22.63
C LEU A 466 -16.84 -11.50 -22.98
N TYR A 467 -17.02 -12.59 -23.72
CA TYR A 467 -15.94 -13.45 -24.20
C TYR A 467 -15.50 -13.03 -25.61
N HIS A 468 -14.20 -13.06 -25.84
CA HIS A 468 -13.55 -12.77 -27.12
C HIS A 468 -12.40 -13.76 -27.34
N GLY A 469 -11.81 -13.77 -28.53
CA GLY A 469 -10.67 -14.65 -28.81
C GLY A 469 -9.45 -14.39 -27.93
N ASP A 470 -9.14 -13.12 -27.67
CA ASP A 470 -7.87 -12.70 -27.03
C ASP A 470 -8.05 -12.09 -25.62
N PHE A 471 -9.29 -11.92 -25.14
CA PHE A 471 -9.58 -11.35 -23.82
C PHE A 471 -11.00 -11.65 -23.33
N VAL A 472 -11.20 -11.54 -22.02
CA VAL A 472 -12.52 -11.64 -21.36
C VAL A 472 -12.75 -10.39 -20.51
N SER A 473 -13.98 -9.83 -20.54
CA SER A 473 -14.31 -8.65 -19.75
C SER A 473 -15.61 -8.79 -18.96
N GLY A 474 -15.67 -8.11 -17.80
CA GLY A 474 -16.87 -7.94 -17.00
C GLY A 474 -17.50 -6.58 -17.25
N TYR A 475 -18.46 -6.49 -18.16
CA TYR A 475 -19.08 -5.24 -18.62
C TYR A 475 -20.20 -4.76 -17.70
N SER A 476 -20.05 -3.59 -17.07
CA SER A 476 -21.10 -2.99 -16.22
C SER A 476 -22.17 -2.32 -17.06
N GLU A 477 -23.43 -2.71 -16.86
CA GLU A 477 -24.58 -2.03 -17.45
C GLU A 477 -24.70 -0.59 -16.96
N GLU A 478 -24.49 -0.40 -15.65
CA GLU A 478 -24.68 0.89 -14.97
C GLU A 478 -23.63 1.92 -15.36
N LEU A 479 -22.39 1.49 -15.62
CA LEU A 479 -21.28 2.37 -15.99
C LEU A 479 -21.07 2.45 -17.51
N ALA A 480 -21.79 1.64 -18.28
CA ALA A 480 -21.59 1.46 -19.72
C ALA A 480 -20.12 1.18 -20.11
N MET A 481 -19.35 0.48 -19.26
CA MET A 481 -17.95 0.11 -19.50
C MET A 481 -17.53 -1.12 -18.68
N PRO A 482 -16.41 -1.77 -19.02
CA PRO A 482 -15.91 -2.87 -18.19
C PRO A 482 -15.47 -2.43 -16.79
N LEU A 483 -15.83 -3.23 -15.80
CA LEU A 483 -15.23 -3.19 -14.45
C LEU A 483 -13.79 -3.74 -14.49
N TRP A 484 -13.57 -4.72 -15.36
CA TRP A 484 -12.30 -5.38 -15.56
C TRP A 484 -12.25 -6.01 -16.96
N THR A 485 -11.05 -6.07 -17.52
CA THR A 485 -10.69 -6.81 -18.72
C THR A 485 -9.45 -7.65 -18.42
N SER A 486 -9.49 -8.94 -18.74
CA SER A 486 -8.40 -9.89 -18.50
C SER A 486 -7.93 -10.54 -19.79
N PHE A 487 -6.61 -10.63 -19.96
CA PHE A 487 -5.96 -11.23 -21.12
C PHE A 487 -4.58 -11.77 -20.74
N SER A 488 -4.13 -12.80 -21.45
CA SER A 488 -2.82 -13.42 -21.25
C SER A 488 -1.95 -13.15 -22.46
N VAL A 489 -0.75 -12.63 -22.24
CA VAL A 489 0.21 -12.30 -23.30
C VAL A 489 1.39 -13.28 -23.22
N PRO A 490 1.57 -14.16 -24.22
CA PRO A 490 2.74 -15.03 -24.29
C PRO A 490 3.98 -14.25 -24.75
N ARG A 491 5.17 -14.78 -24.51
CA ARG A 491 6.41 -14.26 -25.09
C ARG A 491 6.34 -14.30 -26.62
N GLN A 492 6.59 -13.15 -27.24
CA GLN A 492 6.66 -13.04 -28.69
C GLN A 492 7.99 -13.62 -29.20
N THR A 493 7.94 -14.55 -30.15
CA THR A 493 9.12 -15.07 -30.89
C THR A 493 9.28 -14.33 -32.21
N ASP A 494 10.52 -14.03 -32.63
CA ASP A 494 10.83 -13.37 -33.91
C ASP A 494 10.05 -14.00 -35.09
N GLY A 495 9.14 -13.24 -35.69
CA GLY A 495 8.33 -13.68 -36.84
C GLY A 495 6.82 -13.41 -36.73
N THR A 496 6.32 -12.87 -35.62
CA THR A 496 4.94 -12.38 -35.51
C THR A 496 4.70 -11.22 -36.50
N PRO A 497 3.58 -11.20 -37.25
CA PRO A 497 3.29 -10.12 -38.19
C PRO A 497 3.36 -8.75 -37.52
N LEU A 498 3.92 -7.77 -38.22
CA LEU A 498 3.93 -6.37 -37.78
C LEU A 498 2.50 -5.94 -37.42
N PRO A 499 2.30 -5.21 -36.30
CA PRO A 499 0.99 -4.66 -35.95
C PRO A 499 0.46 -3.87 -37.14
N LEU A 500 -0.73 -4.25 -37.63
CA LEU A 500 -1.45 -3.41 -38.58
C LEU A 500 -1.67 -2.04 -37.91
N PRO A 501 -1.50 -0.90 -38.62
CA PRO A 501 -1.66 0.42 -38.03
C PRO A 501 -2.99 0.53 -37.28
N ALA A 502 -2.98 1.23 -36.14
CA ALA A 502 -4.19 1.54 -35.39
C ALA A 502 -5.18 2.21 -36.35
N SER A 503 -6.35 1.60 -36.55
CA SER A 503 -7.49 2.36 -37.04
C SER A 503 -8.16 2.95 -35.80
N ASP A 504 -8.51 4.23 -35.84
CA ASP A 504 -9.40 4.88 -34.87
C ASP A 504 -10.84 4.35 -35.04
N CYS A 505 -10.97 3.02 -35.14
CA CYS A 505 -12.17 2.30 -35.46
C CYS A 505 -12.78 1.77 -34.17
N VAL A 506 -14.00 2.23 -33.90
CA VAL A 506 -14.83 1.76 -32.81
C VAL A 506 -16.13 1.23 -33.38
N ARG A 507 -16.53 0.04 -32.95
CA ARG A 507 -17.69 -0.69 -33.49
C ARG A 507 -18.71 -0.94 -32.39
N ALA A 508 -20.00 -0.93 -32.75
CA ALA A 508 -21.06 -1.33 -31.83
C ALA A 508 -20.91 -2.82 -31.46
N ASP A 509 -21.24 -3.16 -30.22
CA ASP A 509 -21.30 -4.55 -29.74
C ASP A 509 -22.75 -5.02 -29.74
N VAL A 510 -23.07 -5.99 -30.61
CA VAL A 510 -24.44 -6.51 -30.79
C VAL A 510 -24.98 -7.27 -29.57
N ARG A 511 -24.12 -7.62 -28.61
CA ARG A 511 -24.49 -8.29 -27.35
C ARG A 511 -25.05 -7.32 -26.32
N ILE A 512 -24.72 -6.03 -26.42
CA ILE A 512 -25.13 -5.00 -25.47
C ILE A 512 -26.10 -4.01 -26.17
N PRO A 513 -27.28 -3.73 -25.59
CA PRO A 513 -28.21 -2.75 -26.15
C PRO A 513 -27.58 -1.35 -26.25
N GLN A 514 -28.02 -0.55 -27.23
CA GLN A 514 -27.55 0.83 -27.40
C GLN A 514 -27.74 1.69 -26.15
N ALA A 515 -28.84 1.49 -25.41
CA ALA A 515 -29.13 2.24 -24.18
C ALA A 515 -28.07 2.03 -23.07
N ASN A 516 -27.35 0.91 -23.14
CA ASN A 516 -26.32 0.53 -22.17
C ASN A 516 -24.92 0.60 -22.79
N SER A 517 -24.79 1.18 -23.98
CA SER A 517 -23.53 1.36 -24.70
C SER A 517 -23.10 2.82 -24.70
N GLN A 518 -21.79 3.07 -24.77
CA GLN A 518 -21.26 4.41 -25.01
C GLN A 518 -21.50 4.85 -26.46
N ALA A 519 -21.30 6.14 -26.74
CA ALA A 519 -21.36 6.70 -28.08
C ALA A 519 -20.10 7.52 -28.38
N CYS A 520 -19.53 7.35 -29.57
CA CYS A 520 -18.34 8.09 -29.99
C CYS A 520 -18.59 9.61 -30.07
N SER A 521 -19.84 10.01 -30.35
CA SER A 521 -20.27 11.40 -30.30
C SER A 521 -20.18 12.06 -28.92
N SER A 522 -20.09 11.29 -27.83
CA SER A 522 -19.91 11.85 -26.48
C SER A 522 -18.52 12.46 -26.30
N TYR A 523 -17.52 11.95 -27.02
CA TYR A 523 -16.12 12.39 -26.92
C TYR A 523 -15.80 13.59 -27.80
N THR A 524 -16.57 13.85 -28.85
CA THR A 524 -16.33 15.01 -29.74
C THR A 524 -16.67 16.35 -29.09
N GLN A 525 -17.42 16.34 -27.99
CA GLN A 525 -17.86 17.56 -27.30
C GLN A 525 -16.82 18.14 -26.33
N GLN A 526 -15.86 17.33 -25.87
CA GLN A 526 -14.85 17.73 -24.87
C GLN A 526 -13.45 17.57 -25.47
N SER A 527 -12.79 18.67 -25.82
CA SER A 527 -11.52 18.64 -26.56
C SER A 527 -10.35 17.92 -25.86
N GLU A 528 -10.42 17.78 -24.53
CA GLU A 528 -9.35 17.17 -23.72
C GLU A 528 -9.62 15.70 -23.37
N LEU A 529 -10.85 15.22 -23.56
CA LEU A 529 -11.28 13.86 -23.22
C LEU A 529 -11.53 13.05 -24.50
N SER A 530 -10.90 11.88 -24.56
CA SER A 530 -11.03 10.91 -25.66
C SER A 530 -11.46 9.57 -25.07
N TYR A 531 -11.29 8.50 -25.84
CA TYR A 531 -11.43 7.13 -25.38
C TYR A 531 -10.10 6.37 -25.53
N GLY A 532 -9.92 5.35 -24.70
CA GLY A 532 -8.86 4.35 -24.81
C GLY A 532 -9.43 2.93 -24.72
N PHE A 533 -8.59 1.93 -24.93
CA PHE A 533 -8.99 0.52 -24.88
C PHE A 533 -8.37 -0.18 -23.66
N LEU A 534 -9.14 -1.03 -22.97
CA LEU A 534 -8.60 -1.83 -21.86
C LEU A 534 -7.77 -3.01 -22.35
N PHE A 535 -8.28 -3.77 -23.32
CA PHE A 535 -7.48 -4.68 -24.13
C PHE A 535 -6.92 -3.93 -25.35
N PRO A 536 -5.59 -3.83 -25.53
CA PRO A 536 -5.00 -3.09 -26.65
C PRO A 536 -5.18 -3.82 -27.99
N PRO A 537 -5.82 -3.21 -29.01
CA PRO A 537 -5.95 -3.78 -30.35
C PRO A 537 -4.62 -4.18 -31.00
N GLU A 538 -3.52 -3.56 -30.59
CA GLU A 538 -2.14 -3.81 -31.05
C GLU A 538 -1.59 -5.17 -30.59
N LEU A 539 -2.19 -5.79 -29.56
CA LEU A 539 -1.83 -7.12 -29.08
C LEU A 539 -2.74 -8.23 -29.65
N ALA A 540 -3.69 -7.90 -30.52
CA ALA A 540 -4.56 -8.89 -31.14
C ALA A 540 -3.76 -9.92 -31.95
N ALA A 541 -4.03 -11.21 -31.73
CA ALA A 541 -3.30 -12.31 -32.33
C ALA A 541 -3.61 -12.49 -33.82
N THR A 542 -4.79 -12.05 -34.27
CA THR A 542 -5.27 -12.16 -35.65
C THR A 542 -5.94 -10.86 -36.10
N PRO A 543 -5.97 -10.55 -37.42
CA PRO A 543 -6.75 -9.43 -37.94
C PRO A 543 -8.22 -9.50 -37.50
N GLU A 544 -8.76 -10.70 -37.38
CA GLU A 544 -10.10 -10.97 -36.90
C GLU A 544 -10.29 -10.59 -35.42
N ALA A 545 -9.35 -10.96 -34.54
CA ALA A 545 -9.41 -10.58 -33.13
C ALA A 545 -9.21 -9.06 -32.91
N LYS A 546 -8.54 -8.38 -33.85
CA LYS A 546 -8.45 -6.90 -33.82
C LYS A 546 -9.84 -6.25 -33.96
N TYR A 547 -10.74 -6.86 -34.73
CA TYR A 547 -12.13 -6.38 -34.83
C TYR A 547 -12.92 -6.54 -33.53
N ASP A 548 -12.60 -7.55 -32.70
CA ASP A 548 -13.18 -7.74 -31.37
C ASP A 548 -12.60 -6.71 -30.37
N ALA A 549 -11.31 -6.41 -30.47
CA ALA A 549 -10.68 -5.37 -29.65
C ALA A 549 -11.24 -3.96 -29.92
N SER A 550 -11.69 -3.70 -31.16
CA SER A 550 -12.32 -2.43 -31.57
C SER A 550 -13.79 -2.28 -31.14
N LEU A 551 -14.36 -3.18 -30.34
CA LEU A 551 -15.73 -3.03 -29.83
C LEU A 551 -15.84 -1.88 -28.82
N ILE A 552 -16.94 -1.14 -28.87
CA ILE A 552 -17.27 -0.05 -27.94
C ILE A 552 -17.28 -0.52 -26.48
N THR A 553 -17.61 -1.78 -26.25
CA THR A 553 -17.62 -2.44 -24.93
C THR A 553 -16.22 -2.68 -24.35
N ASN A 554 -15.15 -2.46 -25.13
CA ASN A 554 -13.76 -2.44 -24.67
C ASN A 554 -13.22 -1.01 -24.44
N THR A 555 -14.02 0.02 -24.75
CA THR A 555 -13.60 1.43 -24.63
C THR A 555 -13.92 2.04 -23.27
N VAL A 556 -13.05 2.96 -22.84
CA VAL A 556 -13.18 3.70 -21.58
C VAL A 556 -12.78 5.18 -21.75
N PRO A 557 -13.41 6.14 -21.03
CA PRO A 557 -13.06 7.55 -21.13
C PRO A 557 -11.63 7.85 -20.68
N MET A 558 -10.80 8.39 -21.57
CA MET A 558 -9.40 8.71 -21.27
C MET A 558 -9.00 10.12 -21.73
N TYR A 559 -8.45 10.93 -20.84
CA TYR A 559 -7.84 12.21 -21.18
C TYR A 559 -6.69 11.99 -22.16
N THR A 560 -6.55 12.89 -23.12
CA THR A 560 -5.51 12.81 -24.15
C THR A 560 -4.09 12.80 -23.53
N ALA A 561 -3.88 13.49 -22.41
CA ALA A 561 -2.62 13.45 -21.67
C ALA A 561 -2.33 12.06 -21.07
N PHE A 562 -3.33 11.44 -20.45
CA PHE A 562 -3.22 10.11 -19.85
C PHE A 562 -3.02 9.01 -20.90
N LYS A 563 -3.62 9.14 -22.09
CA LYS A 563 -3.42 8.18 -23.20
C LYS A 563 -1.93 7.96 -23.51
N LYS A 564 -1.05 8.96 -23.33
CA LYS A 564 0.40 8.77 -23.50
C LYS A 564 1.00 7.76 -22.53
N ILE A 565 0.58 7.81 -21.26
CA ILE A 565 0.99 6.85 -20.21
C ILE A 565 0.44 5.47 -20.56
N TRP A 566 -0.84 5.41 -20.90
CA TRP A 566 -1.55 4.15 -21.17
C TRP A 566 -1.02 3.43 -22.42
N SER A 567 -0.84 4.15 -23.53
CA SER A 567 -0.26 3.60 -24.76
C SER A 567 1.18 3.15 -24.55
N TYR A 568 2.03 3.93 -23.87
CA TYR A 568 3.40 3.48 -23.58
C TYR A 568 3.41 2.21 -22.72
N PHE A 569 2.52 2.13 -21.73
CA PHE A 569 2.33 0.92 -20.92
C PHE A 569 1.95 -0.29 -21.78
N GLN A 570 0.92 -0.17 -22.61
CA GLN A 570 0.42 -1.28 -23.44
C GLN A 570 1.41 -1.66 -24.57
N ASP A 571 1.93 -0.67 -25.30
CA ASP A 571 2.72 -0.88 -26.52
C ASP A 571 4.17 -1.28 -26.25
N THR A 572 4.73 -0.82 -25.14
CA THR A 572 6.16 -0.98 -24.81
C THR A 572 6.36 -1.85 -23.58
N LEU A 573 5.73 -1.51 -22.45
CA LEU A 573 6.03 -2.17 -21.17
C LEU A 573 5.48 -3.60 -21.09
N LEU A 574 4.25 -3.85 -21.57
CA LEU A 574 3.71 -5.22 -21.58
C LEU A 574 4.58 -6.17 -22.41
N LYS A 575 5.06 -5.73 -23.59
CA LYS A 575 5.98 -6.53 -24.41
C LYS A 575 7.27 -6.84 -23.65
N ARG A 576 7.90 -5.83 -23.04
CA ARG A 576 9.12 -6.04 -22.24
C ARG A 576 8.90 -7.00 -21.07
N TYR A 577 7.77 -6.90 -20.37
CA TYR A 577 7.45 -7.83 -19.29
C TYR A 577 7.29 -9.28 -19.79
N THR A 578 6.75 -9.49 -20.98
CA THR A 578 6.67 -10.85 -21.57
C THR A 578 8.04 -11.42 -21.95
N GLU A 579 8.97 -10.57 -22.39
CA GLU A 579 10.35 -10.98 -22.68
C GLU A 579 11.10 -11.39 -21.41
N GLU A 580 10.87 -10.69 -20.31
CA GLU A 580 11.50 -10.93 -19.00
C GLU A 580 10.85 -12.11 -18.24
N LEU A 581 9.53 -12.29 -18.35
CA LEU A 581 8.75 -13.19 -17.49
C LEU A 581 8.13 -14.39 -18.21
N ASN A 582 8.52 -14.64 -19.47
CA ASN A 582 8.03 -15.72 -20.35
C ASN A 582 6.54 -15.61 -20.77
N SER A 583 5.65 -15.26 -19.86
CA SER A 583 4.26 -14.90 -20.15
C SER A 583 3.66 -14.16 -18.95
N ILE A 584 2.69 -13.31 -19.22
CA ILE A 584 1.99 -12.55 -18.18
C ILE A 584 0.47 -12.65 -18.39
N ASN A 585 -0.28 -12.64 -17.29
CA ASN A 585 -1.70 -12.33 -17.30
C ASN A 585 -1.89 -10.88 -16.83
N VAL A 586 -2.73 -10.13 -17.53
CA VAL A 586 -3.03 -8.73 -17.22
C VAL A 586 -4.52 -8.62 -16.92
N ILE A 587 -4.86 -7.93 -15.83
CA ILE A 587 -6.21 -7.49 -15.51
C ILE A 587 -6.19 -5.97 -15.38
N SER A 588 -6.97 -5.26 -16.18
CA SER A 588 -7.05 -3.80 -16.14
C SER A 588 -8.50 -3.31 -16.06
N GLY A 589 -8.69 -2.10 -15.52
CA GLY A 589 -10.02 -1.50 -15.44
C GLY A 589 -10.03 -0.10 -14.81
N PRO A 590 -11.20 0.55 -14.79
CA PRO A 590 -11.38 1.88 -14.20
C PRO A 590 -11.54 1.82 -12.68
N ILE A 591 -11.21 2.93 -12.01
CA ILE A 591 -11.47 3.19 -10.59
C ILE A 591 -12.21 4.53 -10.47
N PHE A 592 -13.19 4.58 -9.56
CA PHE A 592 -13.94 5.79 -9.22
C PHE A 592 -13.79 6.04 -7.71
N ASP A 593 -13.14 7.16 -7.37
CA ASP A 593 -12.82 7.58 -5.99
C ASP A 593 -12.71 9.12 -5.93
N TYR A 594 -13.83 9.80 -6.18
CA TYR A 594 -14.00 11.25 -6.23
C TYR A 594 -14.06 11.91 -4.86
N ASN A 595 -14.30 11.13 -3.82
CA ASN A 595 -14.25 11.57 -2.43
C ASN A 595 -12.94 11.21 -1.73
N TYR A 596 -11.99 10.58 -2.45
CA TYR A 596 -10.63 10.25 -2.03
C TYR A 596 -10.58 9.47 -0.70
N ASP A 597 -11.58 8.62 -0.46
CA ASP A 597 -11.67 7.78 0.75
C ASP A 597 -10.98 6.42 0.60
N GLY A 598 -10.45 6.13 -0.59
CA GLY A 598 -9.77 4.88 -0.87
C GLY A 598 -10.72 3.70 -1.09
N LEU A 599 -12.03 3.95 -1.20
CA LEU A 599 -13.07 2.94 -1.43
C LEU A 599 -13.72 3.16 -2.80
N ARG A 600 -14.36 2.11 -3.32
CA ARG A 600 -15.21 2.22 -4.51
C ARG A 600 -16.34 3.24 -4.30
N ASP A 601 -16.46 4.19 -5.20
CA ASP A 601 -17.61 5.09 -5.26
C ASP A 601 -18.91 4.40 -5.72
N THR A 602 -20.03 4.80 -5.13
CA THR A 602 -21.35 4.61 -5.73
C THR A 602 -21.56 5.59 -6.87
N VAL A 603 -22.50 5.32 -7.78
CA VAL A 603 -22.75 6.21 -8.92
C VAL A 603 -23.13 7.63 -8.49
N GLU A 604 -23.79 7.80 -7.35
CA GLU A 604 -24.15 9.12 -6.80
C GLU A 604 -22.95 9.95 -6.37
N LYS A 605 -21.80 9.31 -6.08
CA LYS A 605 -20.56 10.01 -5.69
C LYS A 605 -19.72 10.44 -6.89
N ILE A 606 -19.96 9.87 -8.07
CA ILE A 606 -19.25 10.19 -9.31
C ILE A 606 -19.61 11.61 -9.75
N LYS A 607 -18.60 12.43 -10.05
CA LYS A 607 -18.80 13.87 -10.31
C LYS A 607 -18.63 14.29 -11.76
N GLU A 608 -18.02 13.48 -12.60
CA GLU A 608 -17.67 13.86 -13.97
C GLU A 608 -18.06 12.76 -14.97
N PHE A 609 -18.57 13.18 -16.13
CA PHE A 609 -19.09 12.32 -17.16
C PHE A 609 -18.65 12.84 -18.55
N ALA A 610 -18.33 11.91 -19.46
CA ALA A 610 -18.11 12.17 -20.87
C ALA A 610 -19.47 12.38 -21.55
N GLY A 611 -19.77 13.63 -21.93
CA GLY A 611 -21.11 14.01 -22.36
C GLY A 611 -22.13 13.79 -21.23
N ASN A 612 -23.20 13.03 -21.51
CA ASN A 612 -24.25 12.72 -20.53
C ASN A 612 -24.31 11.22 -20.16
N THR A 613 -23.36 10.39 -20.60
CA THR A 613 -23.54 8.93 -20.58
C THR A 613 -22.47 8.14 -19.84
N ALA A 614 -21.18 8.42 -20.03
CA ALA A 614 -20.11 7.58 -19.47
C ALA A 614 -19.39 8.29 -18.31
N PRO A 615 -19.32 7.71 -17.09
CA PRO A 615 -18.59 8.31 -15.98
C PRO A 615 -17.09 8.33 -16.25
N VAL A 616 -16.41 9.42 -15.88
CA VAL A 616 -14.95 9.53 -16.06
C VAL A 616 -14.23 8.84 -14.88
N PRO A 617 -13.32 7.89 -15.11
CA PRO A 617 -12.58 7.27 -14.00
C PRO A 617 -11.65 8.28 -13.31
N THR A 618 -11.44 8.16 -12.00
CA THR A 618 -10.40 8.97 -11.31
C THR A 618 -9.03 8.33 -11.48
N HIS A 619 -8.97 7.01 -11.63
CA HIS A 619 -7.75 6.22 -11.84
C HIS A 619 -8.02 5.05 -12.79
N TYR A 620 -6.95 4.45 -13.31
CA TYR A 620 -6.97 3.15 -13.96
C TYR A 620 -6.05 2.19 -13.22
N TYR A 621 -6.48 0.96 -13.00
CA TYR A 621 -5.62 -0.08 -12.45
C TYR A 621 -5.12 -1.03 -13.52
N ALA A 622 -3.98 -1.64 -13.23
CA ALA A 622 -3.46 -2.80 -13.95
C ALA A 622 -2.82 -3.76 -12.94
N ILE A 623 -3.19 -5.03 -12.98
CA ILE A 623 -2.60 -6.14 -12.23
C ILE A 623 -1.94 -7.05 -13.24
N ILE A 624 -0.62 -7.23 -13.10
CA ILE A 624 0.20 -8.09 -13.94
C ILE A 624 0.65 -9.25 -13.09
N THR A 625 0.29 -10.46 -13.50
CA THR A 625 0.61 -11.69 -12.78
C THR A 625 1.46 -12.59 -13.68
N SER A 626 2.52 -13.16 -13.12
CA SER A 626 3.37 -14.14 -13.81
C SER A 626 3.72 -15.29 -12.88
N CYS A 627 4.27 -16.36 -13.44
CA CYS A 627 4.80 -17.45 -12.63
C CYS A 627 6.17 -17.08 -12.04
N SER A 628 6.50 -17.57 -10.84
CA SER A 628 7.84 -17.37 -10.27
C SER A 628 8.91 -18.20 -10.96
N GLU A 629 8.53 -19.35 -11.53
CA GLU A 629 9.43 -20.20 -12.30
C GLU A 629 9.41 -19.82 -13.78
N ALA A 630 10.57 -19.45 -14.33
CA ALA A 630 10.69 -18.91 -15.68
C ALA A 630 10.37 -19.90 -16.82
N ASN A 631 10.34 -21.21 -16.55
CA ASN A 631 9.98 -22.24 -17.51
C ASN A 631 8.47 -22.51 -17.59
N GLN A 632 7.68 -21.98 -16.65
CA GLN A 632 6.23 -22.12 -16.64
C GLN A 632 5.58 -20.87 -17.25
N THR A 633 4.36 -21.03 -17.76
CA THR A 633 3.56 -19.92 -18.26
C THR A 633 2.55 -19.47 -17.22
N ALA A 634 2.05 -18.25 -17.32
CA ALA A 634 1.09 -17.67 -16.38
C ALA A 634 -0.21 -18.49 -16.31
N ASP A 635 -0.63 -19.07 -17.43
CA ASP A 635 -1.83 -19.90 -17.58
C ASP A 635 -1.67 -21.35 -17.09
N ALA A 636 -0.43 -21.82 -16.92
CA ALA A 636 -0.11 -23.16 -16.44
C ALA A 636 0.91 -23.10 -15.28
N CYS A 637 0.72 -22.17 -14.35
CA CYS A 637 1.63 -21.96 -13.22
C CYS A 637 1.23 -22.80 -12.00
N GLU A 638 2.09 -23.76 -11.64
CA GLU A 638 2.01 -24.54 -10.40
C GLU A 638 2.88 -23.95 -9.28
N ALA A 639 3.84 -23.08 -9.62
CA ALA A 639 4.71 -22.39 -8.67
C ALA A 639 4.03 -21.15 -8.04
N PRO A 640 4.63 -20.53 -7.00
CA PRO A 640 4.14 -19.26 -6.47
C PRO A 640 3.99 -18.19 -7.55
N LEU A 641 2.97 -17.34 -7.40
CA LEU A 641 2.71 -16.24 -8.32
C LEU A 641 3.58 -15.02 -7.97
N ASN A 642 4.05 -14.34 -9.00
CA ASN A 642 4.59 -12.99 -8.91
C ASN A 642 3.53 -12.00 -9.34
N VAL A 643 3.36 -10.91 -8.59
CA VAL A 643 2.41 -9.86 -8.92
C VAL A 643 3.06 -8.48 -8.93
N LEU A 644 2.66 -7.69 -9.91
CA LEU A 644 2.95 -6.27 -10.03
C LEU A 644 1.63 -5.55 -10.28
N SER A 645 1.34 -4.49 -9.53
CA SER A 645 0.07 -3.76 -9.69
C SER A 645 0.28 -2.25 -9.65
N PHE A 646 -0.57 -1.54 -10.38
CA PHE A 646 -0.54 -0.09 -10.51
C PHE A 646 -1.94 0.49 -10.31
N ILE A 647 -2.01 1.69 -9.73
CA ILE A 647 -3.22 2.53 -9.70
C ILE A 647 -2.83 3.91 -10.23
N LEU A 648 -3.01 4.11 -11.53
CA LEU A 648 -2.51 5.28 -12.26
C LEU A 648 -3.54 6.42 -12.20
N PRO A 649 -3.15 7.63 -11.77
CA PRO A 649 -4.07 8.77 -11.69
C PRO A 649 -4.49 9.23 -13.08
N HIS A 650 -5.80 9.24 -13.32
CA HIS A 650 -6.38 9.67 -14.59
C HIS A 650 -6.53 11.19 -14.60
N ARG A 651 -5.53 11.88 -15.16
CA ARG A 651 -5.43 13.35 -15.13
C ARG A 651 -5.42 13.97 -16.53
N PRO A 652 -5.93 15.22 -16.68
CA PRO A 652 -5.95 15.95 -17.95
C PRO A 652 -4.58 16.49 -18.36
N ASP A 653 -3.59 16.42 -17.48
CA ASP A 653 -2.21 16.88 -17.69
C ASP A 653 -1.21 15.88 -17.09
N ASN A 654 0.03 15.92 -17.58
CA ASN A 654 1.14 15.13 -17.07
C ASN A 654 2.13 15.95 -16.21
N HIS A 655 1.70 17.05 -15.60
CA HIS A 655 2.59 17.95 -14.86
C HIS A 655 3.22 17.31 -13.59
N GLU A 656 2.74 16.14 -13.17
CA GLU A 656 3.43 15.32 -12.16
C GLU A 656 4.86 14.93 -12.59
N SER A 657 5.09 14.82 -13.89
CA SER A 657 6.39 14.56 -14.50
C SER A 657 6.88 15.81 -15.22
N CYS A 658 7.88 16.48 -14.65
CA CYS A 658 8.42 17.73 -15.21
C CYS A 658 9.06 17.58 -16.59
N ASN A 659 9.43 16.35 -16.96
CA ASN A 659 9.96 15.98 -18.26
C ASN A 659 8.89 15.37 -19.19
N SER A 660 7.59 15.57 -18.94
CA SER A 660 6.51 15.00 -19.76
C SER A 660 6.45 15.52 -21.21
N ALA A 661 7.24 16.55 -21.54
CA ALA A 661 7.44 17.04 -22.90
C ALA A 661 8.51 16.24 -23.67
N GLU A 662 9.32 15.44 -22.98
CA GLU A 662 10.27 14.52 -23.58
C GLU A 662 9.58 13.21 -24.00
N GLU A 663 10.34 12.30 -24.64
CA GLU A 663 9.86 10.96 -25.01
C GLU A 663 9.35 10.19 -23.78
N GLU A 664 8.26 9.44 -23.97
CA GLU A 664 7.55 8.68 -22.93
C GLU A 664 8.49 7.73 -22.16
N SER A 665 9.49 7.18 -22.85
CA SER A 665 10.52 6.30 -22.28
C SER A 665 11.32 6.91 -21.13
N ARG A 666 11.37 8.24 -21.03
CA ARG A 666 12.15 8.95 -20.01
C ARG A 666 11.39 9.24 -18.72
N TRP A 667 10.07 9.10 -18.71
CA TRP A 667 9.25 9.57 -17.59
C TRP A 667 8.08 8.67 -17.21
N VAL A 668 7.48 7.94 -18.16
CA VAL A 668 6.27 7.14 -17.89
C VAL A 668 6.55 6.04 -16.86
N GLU A 669 7.70 5.36 -16.96
CA GLU A 669 8.08 4.34 -15.98
C GLU A 669 8.23 4.89 -14.56
N GLU A 670 8.71 6.12 -14.39
CA GLU A 670 8.82 6.74 -13.07
C GLU A 670 7.43 6.95 -12.46
N VAL A 671 6.46 7.37 -13.28
CA VAL A 671 5.05 7.50 -12.86
C VAL A 671 4.48 6.16 -12.44
N LEU A 672 4.65 5.10 -13.25
CA LEU A 672 4.19 3.76 -12.89
C LEU A 672 4.84 3.27 -11.59
N LYS A 673 6.15 3.44 -11.43
CA LYS A 673 6.88 3.04 -10.20
C LYS A 673 6.43 3.82 -8.98
N MET A 674 6.06 5.10 -9.13
CA MET A 674 5.53 5.94 -8.05
C MET A 674 4.13 5.46 -7.60
N HIS A 675 3.29 5.12 -8.57
CA HIS A 675 1.90 4.68 -8.43
C HIS A 675 1.72 3.16 -8.41
N THR A 676 2.78 2.44 -8.02
CA THR A 676 2.69 1.02 -7.63
C THR A 676 1.70 0.84 -6.48
N ALA A 677 1.01 -0.30 -6.43
CA ALA A 677 -0.02 -0.59 -5.45
C ALA A 677 -0.03 -2.08 -5.09
N ARG A 678 -0.69 -2.41 -3.98
CA ARG A 678 -1.03 -3.80 -3.65
C ARG A 678 -2.26 -4.20 -4.45
N VAL A 679 -2.43 -5.48 -4.75
CA VAL A 679 -3.72 -5.98 -5.29
C VAL A 679 -4.85 -5.65 -4.33
N ARG A 680 -4.60 -5.73 -3.01
CA ARG A 680 -5.59 -5.37 -2.00
C ARG A 680 -6.04 -3.90 -2.11
N ASP A 681 -5.17 -2.97 -2.52
CA ASP A 681 -5.58 -1.59 -2.75
C ASP A 681 -6.55 -1.50 -3.95
N VAL A 682 -6.27 -2.25 -5.02
CA VAL A 682 -7.16 -2.35 -6.19
C VAL A 682 -8.51 -2.95 -5.80
N GLU A 683 -8.53 -4.04 -5.01
CA GLU A 683 -9.77 -4.68 -4.55
C GLU A 683 -10.66 -3.72 -3.73
N ILE A 684 -10.07 -2.91 -2.86
CA ILE A 684 -10.82 -1.94 -2.04
C ILE A 684 -11.42 -0.84 -2.94
N LEU A 685 -10.65 -0.31 -3.89
CA LEU A 685 -11.07 0.78 -4.79
C LEU A 685 -12.04 0.34 -5.88
N THR A 686 -12.08 -0.94 -6.22
CA THR A 686 -12.94 -1.49 -7.28
C THR A 686 -14.12 -2.29 -6.76
N GLY A 687 -14.09 -2.72 -5.49
CA GLY A 687 -15.06 -3.67 -4.94
C GLY A 687 -14.98 -5.07 -5.57
N LEU A 688 -13.87 -5.39 -6.24
CA LEU A 688 -13.61 -6.70 -6.83
C LEU A 688 -12.79 -7.57 -5.88
N ASP A 689 -12.88 -8.90 -6.06
CA ASP A 689 -12.01 -9.87 -5.39
C ASP A 689 -11.34 -10.76 -6.45
N PHE A 690 -10.00 -10.74 -6.49
CA PHE A 690 -9.20 -11.43 -7.50
C PHE A 690 -8.70 -12.80 -7.01
N TYR A 691 -8.20 -13.61 -7.95
CA TYR A 691 -7.57 -14.90 -7.69
C TYR A 691 -8.50 -15.85 -6.90
N ARG A 692 -9.68 -16.16 -7.43
CA ARG A 692 -10.67 -17.00 -6.73
C ARG A 692 -10.58 -18.49 -7.09
N SER A 693 -9.83 -18.82 -8.14
CA SER A 693 -9.70 -20.18 -8.65
C SER A 693 -8.23 -20.49 -8.91
N THR A 694 -7.45 -20.66 -7.85
CA THR A 694 -6.09 -21.18 -7.91
C THR A 694 -6.07 -22.58 -7.29
N THR A 695 -5.48 -23.54 -8.00
CA THR A 695 -5.36 -24.93 -7.54
C THR A 695 -4.10 -25.17 -6.70
N SER A 696 -3.15 -24.23 -6.72
CA SER A 696 -1.80 -24.38 -6.16
C SER A 696 -1.55 -23.63 -4.85
N LEU A 697 -2.43 -22.72 -4.41
CA LEU A 697 -2.20 -21.86 -3.25
C LEU A 697 -3.29 -21.98 -2.19
N GLU A 698 -2.90 -22.10 -0.93
CA GLU A 698 -3.84 -21.94 0.18
C GLU A 698 -4.31 -20.48 0.26
N TYR A 699 -5.55 -20.26 0.70
CA TYR A 699 -6.12 -18.90 0.72
C TYR A 699 -5.29 -17.90 1.54
N THR A 700 -4.60 -18.34 2.59
CA THR A 700 -3.66 -17.50 3.36
C THR A 700 -2.46 -17.02 2.55
N ASP A 701 -1.91 -17.87 1.67
CA ASP A 701 -0.82 -17.47 0.77
C ASP A 701 -1.33 -16.45 -0.26
N MET A 702 -2.59 -16.57 -0.66
CA MET A 702 -3.24 -15.59 -1.53
C MET A 702 -3.42 -14.24 -0.85
N LEU A 703 -3.79 -14.20 0.43
CA LEU A 703 -3.85 -12.94 1.18
C LEU A 703 -2.45 -12.31 1.31
N THR A 704 -1.41 -13.12 1.45
CA THR A 704 -0.01 -12.66 1.44
C THR A 704 0.35 -12.06 0.08
N LEU A 705 -0.03 -12.73 -1.02
CA LEU A 705 0.15 -12.21 -2.38
C LEU A 705 -0.62 -10.90 -2.60
N LYS A 706 -1.87 -10.81 -2.11
CA LYS A 706 -2.71 -9.62 -2.28
C LYS A 706 -2.20 -8.40 -1.52
N THR A 707 -1.50 -8.62 -0.39
CA THR A 707 -0.91 -7.57 0.45
C THR A 707 0.54 -7.24 0.06
N TYR A 708 1.13 -7.99 -0.86
CA TYR A 708 2.45 -7.69 -1.41
C TYR A 708 2.46 -6.36 -2.16
N LEU A 709 3.56 -5.60 -2.02
CA LEU A 709 3.81 -4.37 -2.77
C LEU A 709 5.18 -4.47 -3.43
N HIS A 710 5.20 -4.34 -4.76
CA HIS A 710 6.45 -4.22 -5.51
C HIS A 710 7.00 -2.80 -5.36
N THR A 711 8.11 -2.62 -4.63
CA THR A 711 8.61 -1.29 -4.21
C THR A 711 9.49 -0.58 -5.24
N PHE A 712 10.07 -1.35 -6.18
CA PHE A 712 11.13 -0.91 -7.10
C PHE A 712 12.38 -0.36 -6.39
N GLU A 713 12.54 -0.64 -5.10
CA GLU A 713 13.76 -0.35 -4.36
C GLU A 713 14.70 -1.56 -4.40
N GLY A 714 16.01 -1.34 -4.35
CA GLY A 714 17.00 -2.43 -4.25
C GLY A 714 16.93 -3.17 -2.92
N GLU A 715 17.76 -4.20 -2.75
CA GLU A 715 17.86 -4.89 -1.45
C GLU A 715 18.41 -3.97 -0.35
N ILE A 716 17.87 -4.10 0.86
CA ILE A 716 18.23 -3.30 2.05
C ILE A 716 19.55 -3.74 2.65
#